data_AF-A0A5C6F336-F1
#
_entry.id   AF-A0A5C6F336-F1
#
_cell.length_a   1.000
_cell.length_b   1.000
_cell.length_c   1.000
_cell.angle_alpha   90.00
_cell.angle_beta   90.00
_cell.angle_gamma   90.00
#
_symmetry.space_group_name_H-M   'P 1'
#
loop_
_entity.id
_entity.type
_entity.pdbx_description
1 polymer ?
#
loop_
_entity_poly.entity_id
_entity_poly.type
_entity_poly.pdbx_seq_one_letter_code
_entity_poly.pdbx_strand_id
1 'polypeptide(L)'
;MGVLSEVPPDKHILTIRRATDAIVKQARKIAPGRTWSICELLLDEDDLEWLRSWAASLHEEQVRVNLRYHGRPAGLGLLLLTLASEWCRRYGHERGIYGVFNEFEWDELARKRLFTPTGYPQISVRESIEEACKTYGLRHAFDSQTNQPWYLTIKLQFGFTLLGAKDQLNHWLAGVSTEAIDLLLSNESTSKAKGTVVRSDSFADLWKTLRDFRTGAVRRPTAMRVIAESPWTLAAWGDELLDAALRPVGNSVTVASSASPTSDERTRPAEDLDQDPEVLTTPRIVWRDNQVTWVANYDSKFLSMLAEDCYFISLDDEGFDVLRKQPDGSYSSLSRELQVSLPTDRRQVLISVSDGGGRGVTSQLLELFKHEDDFQAFGTNGKSVSVGQMATERGYTLRLPIGSKFEPDEDLEARFLLNESWWVQLRPGWSQTATVQLPGDPVAMPVLQEKDELVASWTESVSSSVELLAGGTQFRVRLQVRDSDVEVLSLRVDGNEGPIYSQQVGLIVSGLISVSSLGYEGSTRIRILAKRQNTRVINRVIRIEREGLVVLRKGRWQTHQAENAIDATRMSRTQSVVIPGTTNRGEGWTLIEGSRRIALSPCKSQRMTDLGCRGWPLRVTDHEFNRVDSSSLRVLAANVIDRGIVQDAAQLPGSRCVRIELSDRIDPGNDHHCVLWTESGRLINFGADDIRCDQLSWVVDPASVGVDYEDLVVAAAVAYRGVRLGSWWTDDWWRPITTVDSSEAAAMVASCLRWFYLPLRQRSKCVDELVSDFGAAVFDQWCQFQPSSQVGPTASLNEHRETDPVFAFDLLRQNEDEPGWSATVRSFLSIWQPTPDEANQIAPDIMETESVHSLESLVMGLSTTMPFFVGNFVSAWMEAQAIKSNEDQLRSYLCSQLCDPLKKRAEDFCDQYPIEGSHPLVPWLPFDEAYVETLISYASQPTYSGCGAGNFEASHNQSELCRLIAAQLVHPAKNARCQQTVHAPCNRDK
;
A
#
# COMPACT_ATOMS: atom_id res chain seq x y z
N MET A 1 -5.69 -2.39 40.88
CA MET A 1 -5.57 -0.96 40.55
C MET A 1 -5.33 -0.96 39.06
N GLY A 2 -6.28 -0.43 38.29
CA GLY A 2 -6.29 -0.52 36.83
C GLY A 2 -5.04 0.09 36.21
N VAL A 3 -4.63 -0.43 35.06
CA VAL A 3 -3.43 0.00 34.33
C VAL A 3 -3.48 1.49 33.97
N LEU A 4 -4.68 2.02 33.71
CA LEU A 4 -4.91 3.38 33.25
C LEU A 4 -5.41 4.32 34.36
N SER A 5 -5.57 3.82 35.59
CA SER A 5 -6.16 4.56 36.72
C SER A 5 -5.39 5.83 37.13
N GLU A 6 -4.09 5.91 36.84
CA GLU A 6 -3.25 7.09 37.12
C GLU A 6 -3.21 8.12 35.97
N VAL A 7 -3.82 7.81 34.82
CA VAL A 7 -3.83 8.68 33.65
C VAL A 7 -5.20 9.38 33.58
N PRO A 8 -5.27 10.73 33.50
CA PRO A 8 -6.56 11.39 33.28
C PRO A 8 -7.05 11.15 31.84
N PRO A 9 -8.33 10.76 31.61
CA PRO A 9 -8.90 10.59 30.27
C PRO A 9 -9.27 11.94 29.64
N ASP A 10 -8.39 12.94 29.75
CA ASP A 10 -8.66 14.32 29.34
C ASP A 10 -8.13 14.66 27.94
N LYS A 11 -8.44 15.88 27.50
CA LYS A 11 -8.07 16.43 26.18
C LYS A 11 -6.59 16.82 26.06
N HIS A 12 -5.72 16.47 27.00
CA HIS A 12 -4.34 16.87 26.91
C HIS A 12 -3.60 16.04 25.84
N ILE A 13 -2.75 16.68 25.04
CA ILE A 13 -1.92 16.01 24.00
C ILE A 13 -1.01 14.91 24.57
N LEU A 14 -0.78 14.91 25.89
CA LEU A 14 0.06 13.94 26.59
C LEU A 14 -0.72 12.69 27.03
N THR A 15 -2.03 12.70 26.97
CA THR A 15 -2.90 11.62 27.48
C THR A 15 -2.67 10.31 26.72
N ILE A 16 -2.63 10.37 25.39
CA ILE A 16 -2.32 9.19 24.55
C ILE A 16 -0.94 8.62 24.89
N ARG A 17 0.06 9.48 25.05
CA ARG A 17 1.42 9.07 25.39
C ARG A 17 1.48 8.42 26.78
N ARG A 18 0.90 9.04 27.80
CA ARG A 18 0.89 8.51 29.18
C ARG A 18 0.16 7.18 29.27
N ALA A 19 -0.98 7.03 28.58
CA ALA A 19 -1.72 5.78 28.52
C ALA A 19 -0.93 4.68 27.79
N THR A 20 -0.28 5.03 26.67
CA THR A 20 0.63 4.13 25.95
C THR A 20 1.78 3.67 26.86
N ASP A 21 2.43 4.60 27.56
CA ASP A 21 3.53 4.31 28.48
C ASP A 21 3.08 3.38 29.63
N ALA A 22 1.87 3.60 30.17
CA ALA A 22 1.29 2.75 31.20
C ALA A 22 1.03 1.31 30.70
N ILE A 23 0.41 1.17 29.52
CA ILE A 23 0.15 -0.13 28.87
C ILE A 23 1.47 -0.86 28.59
N VAL A 24 2.44 -0.18 27.98
CA VAL A 24 3.75 -0.79 27.65
C VAL A 24 4.52 -1.18 28.90
N LYS A 25 4.47 -0.35 29.96
CA LYS A 25 5.07 -0.66 31.26
C LYS A 25 4.45 -1.93 31.87
N GLN A 26 3.14 -2.09 31.75
CA GLN A 26 2.46 -3.30 32.23
C GLN A 26 2.80 -4.52 31.35
N ALA A 27 2.76 -4.39 30.02
CA ALA A 27 3.13 -5.46 29.08
C ALA A 27 4.53 -6.01 29.36
N ARG A 28 5.51 -5.14 29.62
CA ARG A 28 6.90 -5.52 29.94
C ARG A 28 7.02 -6.33 31.22
N LYS A 29 6.13 -6.15 32.20
CA LYS A 29 6.12 -6.97 33.43
C LYS A 29 5.62 -8.39 33.16
N ILE A 30 4.72 -8.54 32.20
CA ILE A 30 3.99 -9.80 31.94
C ILE A 30 4.71 -10.64 30.88
N ALA A 31 5.29 -10.00 29.86
CA ALA A 31 5.94 -10.65 28.73
C ALA A 31 7.27 -9.96 28.35
N PRO A 32 8.32 -10.04 29.21
CA PRO A 32 9.61 -9.41 28.92
C PRO A 32 10.27 -10.00 27.67
N GLY A 33 10.36 -9.19 26.61
CA GLY A 33 11.01 -9.57 25.35
C GLY A 33 10.24 -10.61 24.52
N ARG A 34 8.95 -10.85 24.81
CA ARG A 34 8.09 -11.79 24.08
C ARG A 34 6.92 -11.05 23.43
N THR A 35 6.34 -11.68 22.41
CA THR A 35 5.07 -11.21 21.83
C THR A 35 3.94 -11.42 22.82
N TRP A 36 2.99 -10.48 22.85
CA TRP A 36 1.90 -10.47 23.83
C TRP A 36 0.58 -10.05 23.19
N SER A 37 -0.52 -10.31 23.91
CA SER A 37 -1.90 -9.97 23.50
C SER A 37 -2.54 -9.07 24.54
N ILE A 38 -3.42 -8.16 24.13
CA ILE A 38 -4.05 -7.18 25.06
C ILE A 38 -4.74 -7.85 26.26
N CYS A 39 -5.40 -8.99 26.08
CA CYS A 39 -6.05 -9.68 27.20
C CYS A 39 -5.07 -10.09 28.32
N GLU A 40 -3.78 -10.28 28.00
CA GLU A 40 -2.75 -10.63 28.97
C GLU A 40 -2.40 -9.47 29.91
N LEU A 41 -2.81 -8.24 29.59
CA LEU A 41 -2.68 -7.08 30.48
C LEU A 41 -3.62 -7.15 31.70
N LEU A 42 -4.65 -8.00 31.65
CA LEU A 42 -5.68 -8.13 32.69
C LEU A 42 -6.37 -6.80 33.02
N LEU A 43 -6.73 -6.03 31.99
CA LEU A 43 -7.48 -4.78 32.14
C LEU A 43 -8.81 -5.03 32.85
N ASP A 44 -9.13 -4.21 33.83
CA ASP A 44 -10.38 -4.30 34.59
C ASP A 44 -11.51 -3.47 33.94
N GLU A 45 -12.69 -3.39 34.59
CA GLU A 45 -13.80 -2.58 34.07
C GLU A 45 -13.50 -1.08 34.16
N ASP A 46 -12.71 -0.64 35.13
CA ASP A 46 -12.33 0.77 35.27
C ASP A 46 -11.41 1.20 34.10
N ASP A 47 -10.49 0.32 33.70
CA ASP A 47 -9.65 0.52 32.50
C ASP A 47 -10.47 0.60 31.21
N LEU A 48 -11.53 -0.22 31.07
CA LEU A 48 -12.41 -0.16 29.90
C LEU A 48 -13.25 1.13 29.88
N GLU A 49 -13.78 1.54 31.03
CA GLU A 49 -14.54 2.79 31.14
C GLU A 49 -13.65 4.01 30.87
N TRP A 50 -12.38 3.94 31.27
CA TRP A 50 -11.37 4.92 30.90
C TRP A 50 -11.20 5.01 29.38
N LEU A 51 -11.06 3.87 28.68
CA LEU A 51 -10.89 3.85 27.22
C LEU A 51 -12.12 4.41 26.49
N ARG A 52 -13.32 4.16 27.00
CA ARG A 52 -14.57 4.74 26.48
C ARG A 52 -14.63 6.24 26.68
N SER A 53 -14.31 6.70 27.88
CA SER A 53 -14.26 8.13 28.22
C SER A 53 -13.22 8.86 27.36
N TRP A 54 -12.05 8.25 27.16
CA TRP A 54 -11.01 8.75 26.28
C TRP A 54 -11.49 8.86 24.83
N ALA A 55 -12.10 7.82 24.28
CA ALA A 55 -12.64 7.83 22.91
C ALA A 55 -13.67 8.96 22.69
N ALA A 56 -14.58 9.15 23.65
CA ALA A 56 -15.57 10.24 23.61
C ALA A 56 -14.94 11.64 23.76
N SER A 57 -13.78 11.73 24.42
CA SER A 57 -13.06 13.00 24.63
C SER A 57 -12.21 13.45 23.45
N LEU A 58 -11.98 12.59 22.46
CA LEU A 58 -11.00 12.78 21.39
C LEU A 58 -11.50 13.77 20.33
N HIS A 59 -10.76 14.88 20.13
CA HIS A 59 -11.09 15.94 19.14
C HIS A 59 -10.30 15.78 17.83
N GLU A 60 -10.82 16.37 16.75
CA GLU A 60 -10.20 16.32 15.41
C GLU A 60 -8.72 16.72 15.42
N GLU A 61 -8.37 17.80 16.12
CA GLU A 61 -7.00 18.30 16.19
C GLU A 61 -6.04 17.28 16.79
N GLN A 62 -6.48 16.57 17.83
CA GLN A 62 -5.67 15.54 18.48
C GLN A 62 -5.49 14.33 17.57
N VAL A 63 -6.54 13.93 16.84
CA VAL A 63 -6.45 12.89 15.82
C VAL A 63 -5.43 13.27 14.76
N ARG A 64 -5.52 14.50 14.21
CA ARG A 64 -4.60 15.03 13.21
C ARG A 64 -3.15 15.00 13.71
N VAL A 65 -2.91 15.48 14.92
CA VAL A 65 -1.57 15.53 15.52
C VAL A 65 -1.03 14.14 15.91
N ASN A 66 -1.88 13.15 16.19
CA ASN A 66 -1.39 11.80 16.50
C ASN A 66 -1.17 10.94 15.26
N LEU A 67 -1.89 11.21 14.16
CA LEU A 67 -1.69 10.52 12.88
C LEU A 67 -0.50 11.08 12.06
N ARG A 68 -0.08 12.33 12.29
CA ARG A 68 1.00 12.99 11.50
C ARG A 68 2.44 12.74 11.98
N TYR A 69 2.68 12.56 13.28
CA TYR A 69 4.03 12.67 13.85
C TYR A 69 4.62 11.30 14.22
N HIS A 70 5.80 10.96 13.68
CA HIS A 70 6.48 9.67 13.91
C HIS A 70 6.45 9.19 15.38
N GLY A 71 6.06 7.92 15.57
CA GLY A 71 5.89 7.26 16.89
C GLY A 71 4.57 7.55 17.62
N ARG A 72 3.83 8.62 17.27
CA ARG A 72 2.48 8.88 17.78
C ARG A 72 1.36 8.05 17.11
N PRO A 73 1.46 7.69 15.82
CA PRO A 73 0.52 6.78 15.18
C PRO A 73 0.48 5.43 15.90
N ALA A 74 1.65 4.90 16.29
CA ALA A 74 1.73 3.67 17.07
C ALA A 74 1.00 3.78 18.43
N GLY A 75 1.15 4.88 19.16
CA GLY A 75 0.46 5.08 20.45
C GLY A 75 -1.05 5.17 20.30
N LEU A 76 -1.54 5.93 19.31
CA LEU A 76 -2.96 6.00 18.98
C LEU A 76 -3.51 4.64 18.55
N GLY A 77 -2.76 3.93 17.69
CA GLY A 77 -3.10 2.58 17.24
C GLY A 77 -3.19 1.61 18.41
N LEU A 78 -2.25 1.65 19.36
CA LEU A 78 -2.29 0.79 20.54
C LEU A 78 -3.57 0.99 21.35
N LEU A 79 -3.97 2.24 21.61
CA LEU A 79 -5.19 2.53 22.37
C LEU A 79 -6.46 2.11 21.63
N LEU A 80 -6.54 2.36 20.32
CA LEU A 80 -7.68 1.94 19.51
C LEU A 80 -7.81 0.41 19.44
N LEU A 81 -6.68 -0.30 19.29
CA LEU A 81 -6.66 -1.76 19.31
C LEU A 81 -7.03 -2.29 20.71
N THR A 82 -6.57 -1.64 21.77
CA THR A 82 -6.90 -2.00 23.16
C THR A 82 -8.40 -1.88 23.42
N LEU A 83 -9.00 -0.75 23.04
CA LEU A 83 -10.44 -0.50 23.14
C LEU A 83 -11.24 -1.56 22.37
N ALA A 84 -10.91 -1.79 21.10
CA ALA A 84 -11.62 -2.76 20.26
C ALA A 84 -11.52 -4.19 20.81
N SER A 85 -10.34 -4.59 21.28
CA SER A 85 -10.06 -5.94 21.74
C SER A 85 -10.77 -6.24 23.06
N GLU A 86 -10.70 -5.33 24.03
CA GLU A 86 -11.37 -5.52 25.33
C GLU A 86 -12.89 -5.45 25.20
N TRP A 87 -13.42 -4.58 24.33
CA TRP A 87 -14.85 -4.55 24.04
C TRP A 87 -15.32 -5.84 23.39
N CYS A 88 -14.62 -6.31 22.35
CA CYS A 88 -14.96 -7.57 21.69
C CYS A 88 -14.85 -8.77 22.63
N ARG A 89 -13.86 -8.79 23.52
CA ARG A 89 -13.70 -9.85 24.53
C ARG A 89 -14.93 -9.92 25.43
N ARG A 90 -15.43 -8.79 25.96
CA ARG A 90 -16.54 -8.76 26.92
C ARG A 90 -17.92 -8.86 26.30
N TYR A 91 -18.14 -8.16 25.19
CA TYR A 91 -19.46 -7.89 24.62
C TYR A 91 -19.61 -8.34 23.15
N GLY A 92 -18.51 -8.78 22.52
CA GLY A 92 -18.50 -9.08 21.09
C GLY A 92 -19.18 -10.38 20.70
N HIS A 93 -19.43 -10.50 19.39
CA HIS A 93 -19.88 -11.72 18.73
C HIS A 93 -18.81 -12.21 17.75
N GLU A 94 -18.76 -13.53 17.53
CA GLU A 94 -17.75 -14.15 16.67
C GLU A 94 -17.77 -13.63 15.22
N ARG A 95 -18.93 -13.11 14.75
CA ARG A 95 -19.18 -12.56 13.41
C ARG A 95 -19.34 -11.02 13.36
N GLY A 96 -19.13 -10.30 14.47
CA GLY A 96 -19.51 -8.88 14.62
C GLY A 96 -18.36 -7.87 14.80
N ILE A 97 -17.10 -8.30 14.65
CA ILE A 97 -15.92 -7.49 15.04
C ILE A 97 -15.74 -6.22 14.18
N TYR A 98 -16.24 -6.22 12.94
CA TYR A 98 -16.06 -5.10 11.99
C TYR A 98 -16.72 -3.80 12.42
N GLY A 99 -17.83 -3.88 13.14
CA GLY A 99 -18.60 -2.73 13.60
C GLY A 99 -18.19 -2.23 14.97
N VAL A 100 -17.15 -2.78 15.61
CA VAL A 100 -16.83 -2.52 17.03
C VAL A 100 -16.74 -1.03 17.34
N PHE A 101 -16.21 -0.21 16.44
CA PHE A 101 -16.05 1.22 16.68
C PHE A 101 -17.37 2.02 16.59
N ASN A 102 -18.44 1.45 16.04
CA ASN A 102 -19.77 2.07 16.04
C ASN A 102 -20.45 2.00 17.42
N GLU A 103 -19.95 1.18 18.33
CA GLU A 103 -20.51 1.02 19.68
C GLU A 103 -20.09 2.15 20.64
N PHE A 104 -19.19 3.04 20.21
CA PHE A 104 -18.67 4.13 21.04
C PHE A 104 -19.17 5.49 20.57
N GLU A 105 -19.28 6.41 21.53
CA GLU A 105 -19.50 7.82 21.25
C GLU A 105 -18.18 8.47 20.83
N TRP A 106 -18.23 9.26 19.76
CA TRP A 106 -17.09 9.97 19.19
C TRP A 106 -17.51 11.42 18.92
N ASP A 107 -16.55 12.34 19.00
CA ASP A 107 -16.73 13.65 18.35
C ASP A 107 -16.96 13.46 16.83
N GLU A 108 -17.86 14.25 16.24
CA GLU A 108 -18.30 14.04 14.85
C GLU A 108 -17.15 14.21 13.85
N LEU A 109 -16.26 15.18 14.08
CA LEU A 109 -15.13 15.45 13.20
C LEU A 109 -14.01 14.44 13.42
N ALA A 110 -13.74 14.06 14.68
CA ALA A 110 -12.81 12.97 14.98
C ALA A 110 -13.25 11.64 14.36
N ARG A 111 -14.56 11.31 14.43
CA ARG A 111 -15.14 10.11 13.82
C ARG A 111 -14.90 10.09 12.31
N LYS A 112 -15.15 11.20 11.61
CA LYS A 112 -14.96 11.29 10.15
C LYS A 112 -13.51 11.07 9.73
N ARG A 113 -12.53 11.43 10.58
CA ARG A 113 -11.11 11.17 10.30
C ARG A 113 -10.66 9.75 10.63
N LEU A 114 -11.20 9.17 11.70
CA LEU A 114 -10.78 7.84 12.17
C LEU A 114 -11.48 6.71 11.41
N PHE A 115 -12.75 6.90 11.04
CA PHE A 115 -13.61 5.84 10.53
C PHE A 115 -14.36 6.25 9.26
N THR A 116 -14.78 5.26 8.47
CA THR A 116 -15.73 5.41 7.38
C THR A 116 -17.14 5.67 7.93
N PRO A 117 -18.11 6.14 7.11
CA PRO A 117 -19.50 6.29 7.55
C PRO A 117 -20.12 5.01 8.10
N THR A 118 -19.69 3.85 7.58
CA THR A 118 -20.08 2.50 8.01
C THR A 118 -19.36 2.01 9.28
N GLY A 119 -18.42 2.78 9.83
CA GLY A 119 -17.72 2.49 11.09
C GLY A 119 -16.42 1.70 10.97
N TYR A 120 -15.93 1.50 9.75
CA TYR A 120 -14.66 0.81 9.53
C TYR A 120 -13.49 1.78 9.73
N PRO A 121 -12.34 1.34 10.28
CA PRO A 121 -11.17 2.20 10.40
C PRO A 121 -10.67 2.62 9.01
N GLN A 122 -10.35 3.91 8.88
CA GLN A 122 -9.67 4.46 7.71
C GLN A 122 -8.25 3.88 7.55
N ILE A 123 -7.65 4.07 6.38
CA ILE A 123 -6.31 3.53 6.06
C ILE A 123 -5.27 4.00 7.09
N SER A 124 -5.28 5.28 7.45
CA SER A 124 -4.36 5.87 8.45
C SER A 124 -4.46 5.20 9.83
N VAL A 125 -5.67 4.84 10.25
CA VAL A 125 -5.90 4.10 11.50
C VAL A 125 -5.42 2.66 11.40
N ARG A 126 -5.56 2.03 10.22
CA ARG A 126 -5.05 0.68 10.00
C ARG A 126 -3.53 0.63 10.06
N GLU A 127 -2.88 1.57 9.39
CA GLU A 127 -1.42 1.73 9.43
C GLU A 127 -0.94 2.02 10.86
N SER A 128 -1.65 2.87 11.61
CA SER A 128 -1.33 3.18 13.01
C SER A 128 -1.37 1.95 13.92
N ILE A 129 -2.37 1.07 13.76
CA ILE A 129 -2.47 -0.18 14.54
C ILE A 129 -1.43 -1.20 14.09
N GLU A 130 -1.12 -1.29 12.79
CA GLU A 130 -0.03 -2.13 12.30
C GLU A 130 1.32 -1.67 12.88
N GLU A 131 1.58 -0.36 12.86
CA GLU A 131 2.78 0.23 13.47
C GLU A 131 2.80 -0.02 14.99
N ALA A 132 1.66 0.06 15.68
CA ALA A 132 1.55 -0.29 17.10
C ALA A 132 1.95 -1.75 17.35
N CYS A 133 1.42 -2.67 16.54
CA CYS A 133 1.72 -4.10 16.66
C CYS A 133 3.21 -4.38 16.50
N LYS A 134 3.85 -3.78 15.49
CA LYS A 134 5.28 -3.93 15.20
C LYS A 134 6.15 -3.26 16.26
N THR A 135 5.80 -2.04 16.67
CA THR A 135 6.57 -1.23 17.63
C THR A 135 6.54 -1.82 19.04
N TYR A 136 5.39 -2.30 19.49
CA TYR A 136 5.21 -2.78 20.87
C TYR A 136 5.20 -4.31 21.01
N GLY A 137 5.36 -5.05 19.91
CA GLY A 137 5.46 -6.50 19.92
C GLY A 137 4.14 -7.22 20.22
N LEU A 138 3.01 -6.71 19.73
CA LEU A 138 1.73 -7.40 19.87
C LEU A 138 1.62 -8.58 18.88
N ARG A 139 0.85 -9.61 19.20
CA ARG A 139 0.55 -10.68 18.25
C ARG A 139 -0.31 -10.15 17.11
N HIS A 140 0.08 -10.32 15.86
CA HIS A 140 -0.66 -9.78 14.72
C HIS A 140 -0.61 -10.70 13.51
N ALA A 141 -1.49 -10.44 12.54
CA ALA A 141 -1.61 -11.19 11.30
C ALA A 141 -1.16 -10.39 10.05
N PHE A 142 -0.62 -9.19 10.21
CA PHE A 142 -0.15 -8.37 9.08
C PHE A 142 0.95 -9.03 8.22
N ASP A 143 1.70 -10.00 8.77
CA ASP A 143 2.73 -10.74 8.03
C ASP A 143 2.20 -12.08 7.45
N SER A 144 0.93 -12.44 7.73
CA SER A 144 0.34 -13.70 7.27
C SER A 144 -0.34 -13.55 5.90
N GLN A 145 -0.62 -14.67 5.22
CA GLN A 145 -1.29 -14.66 3.91
C GLN A 145 -2.81 -14.54 4.01
N THR A 146 -3.35 -14.13 5.16
CA THR A 146 -4.80 -14.04 5.37
C THR A 146 -5.38 -12.87 4.58
N ASN A 147 -6.59 -13.03 4.05
CA ASN A 147 -7.32 -11.97 3.34
C ASN A 147 -7.83 -10.88 4.30
N GLN A 148 -7.83 -11.13 5.61
CA GLN A 148 -8.38 -10.22 6.63
C GLN A 148 -7.41 -10.00 7.81
N PRO A 149 -6.19 -9.46 7.55
CA PRO A 149 -5.14 -9.37 8.57
C PRO A 149 -5.54 -8.50 9.76
N TRP A 150 -6.40 -7.52 9.52
CA TRP A 150 -6.96 -6.65 10.56
C TRP A 150 -7.86 -7.38 11.55
N TYR A 151 -8.86 -8.09 11.02
CA TYR A 151 -9.83 -8.85 11.80
C TYR A 151 -9.13 -9.90 12.63
N LEU A 152 -8.21 -10.61 11.98
CA LEU A 152 -7.42 -11.64 12.63
C LEU A 152 -6.53 -11.04 13.72
N THR A 153 -5.92 -9.87 13.49
CA THR A 153 -5.12 -9.17 14.51
C THR A 153 -5.95 -8.79 15.74
N ILE A 154 -7.17 -8.28 15.59
CA ILE A 154 -8.06 -8.00 16.73
C ILE A 154 -8.38 -9.30 17.49
N LYS A 155 -8.72 -10.38 16.78
CA LYS A 155 -8.97 -11.68 17.44
C LYS A 155 -7.74 -12.25 18.14
N LEU A 156 -6.54 -12.09 17.59
CA LEU A 156 -5.30 -12.54 18.23
C LEU A 156 -5.06 -11.84 19.59
N GLN A 157 -5.74 -10.73 19.88
CA GLN A 157 -5.65 -10.05 21.17
C GLN A 157 -6.47 -10.70 22.28
N PHE A 158 -7.49 -11.50 21.96
CA PHE A 158 -8.41 -12.09 22.96
C PHE A 158 -8.87 -13.53 22.67
N GLY A 159 -8.51 -14.10 21.52
CA GLY A 159 -8.75 -15.49 21.13
C GLY A 159 -10.15 -15.73 20.56
N PHE A 160 -11.17 -15.73 21.42
CA PHE A 160 -12.55 -16.03 21.06
C PHE A 160 -13.55 -15.27 21.94
N THR A 161 -14.78 -15.11 21.45
CA THR A 161 -15.87 -14.50 22.23
C THR A 161 -16.61 -15.53 23.07
N LEU A 162 -17.19 -15.14 24.21
CA LEU A 162 -18.02 -16.04 25.04
C LEU A 162 -19.21 -16.59 24.25
N LEU A 163 -19.88 -15.76 23.46
CA LEU A 163 -21.01 -16.18 22.64
C LEU A 163 -20.57 -17.17 21.55
N GLY A 164 -19.44 -16.91 20.87
CA GLY A 164 -18.84 -17.86 19.95
C GLY A 164 -18.51 -19.20 20.62
N ALA A 165 -17.93 -19.15 21.83
CA ALA A 165 -17.59 -20.36 22.59
C ALA A 165 -18.85 -21.13 23.03
N LYS A 166 -19.91 -20.45 23.48
CA LYS A 166 -21.19 -21.09 23.81
C LYS A 166 -21.75 -21.88 22.63
N ASP A 167 -21.60 -21.36 21.43
CA ASP A 167 -22.20 -21.95 20.23
C ASP A 167 -21.34 -23.05 19.61
N GLN A 168 -20.02 -22.89 19.61
CA GLN A 168 -19.11 -23.67 18.76
C GLN A 168 -17.92 -24.31 19.50
N LEU A 169 -17.72 -24.08 20.81
CA LEU A 169 -16.53 -24.58 21.53
C LEU A 169 -16.38 -26.11 21.46
N ASN A 170 -17.49 -26.86 21.50
CA ASN A 170 -17.49 -28.32 21.32
C ASN A 170 -16.94 -28.74 19.94
N HIS A 171 -17.25 -27.98 18.88
CA HIS A 171 -16.74 -28.21 17.52
C HIS A 171 -15.27 -27.77 17.39
N TRP A 172 -14.90 -26.63 17.98
CA TRP A 172 -13.53 -26.14 17.97
C TRP A 172 -12.57 -27.08 18.70
N LEU A 173 -12.97 -27.59 19.87
CA LEU A 173 -12.18 -28.58 20.62
C LEU A 173 -12.07 -29.93 19.90
N ALA A 174 -12.98 -30.22 18.96
CA ALA A 174 -12.94 -31.40 18.09
C ALA A 174 -12.08 -31.22 16.82
N GLY A 175 -11.50 -30.03 16.61
CA GLY A 175 -10.54 -29.77 15.52
C GLY A 175 -11.07 -28.89 14.37
N VAL A 176 -12.24 -28.26 14.51
CA VAL A 176 -12.80 -27.31 13.53
C VAL A 176 -12.73 -25.87 14.07
N SER A 177 -11.56 -25.47 14.61
CA SER A 177 -11.33 -24.17 15.23
C SER A 177 -11.27 -23.01 14.21
N THR A 178 -11.31 -21.78 14.71
CA THR A 178 -11.09 -20.57 13.88
C THR A 178 -9.60 -20.35 13.61
N GLU A 179 -9.28 -19.61 12.54
CA GLU A 179 -7.89 -19.29 12.16
C GLU A 179 -7.11 -18.63 13.31
N ALA A 180 -7.75 -17.77 14.11
CA ALA A 180 -7.12 -17.13 15.27
C ALA A 180 -6.70 -18.15 16.34
N ILE A 181 -7.58 -19.11 16.64
CA ILE A 181 -7.31 -20.19 17.60
C ILE A 181 -6.16 -21.06 17.10
N ASP A 182 -6.17 -21.43 15.83
CA ASP A 182 -5.11 -22.25 15.23
C ASP A 182 -3.75 -21.55 15.26
N LEU A 183 -3.71 -20.25 14.96
CA LEU A 183 -2.48 -19.46 15.04
C LEU A 183 -1.93 -19.34 16.46
N LEU A 184 -2.80 -19.09 17.45
CA LEU A 184 -2.39 -19.02 18.86
C LEU A 184 -1.87 -20.37 19.39
N LEU A 185 -2.32 -21.50 18.82
CA LEU A 185 -1.92 -22.87 19.18
C LEU A 185 -0.76 -23.43 18.34
N SER A 186 -0.43 -22.78 17.23
CA SER A 186 0.57 -23.28 16.29
C SER A 186 1.95 -23.47 16.94
N ASN A 187 2.73 -24.42 16.41
CA ASN A 187 4.13 -24.58 16.80
C ASN A 187 5.02 -23.71 15.90
N GLU A 188 6.11 -23.17 16.45
CA GLU A 188 7.06 -22.28 15.73
C GLU A 188 7.56 -22.88 14.39
N SER A 189 7.54 -24.20 14.24
CA SER A 189 8.04 -24.91 13.04
C SER A 189 7.08 -24.95 11.83
N THR A 190 5.82 -24.53 11.97
CA THR A 190 4.84 -24.48 10.84
C THR A 190 4.79 -23.14 10.12
N SER A 191 5.41 -22.10 10.69
CA SER A 191 5.60 -20.83 9.99
C SER A 191 6.79 -20.95 9.03
N LYS A 192 6.52 -21.21 7.74
CA LYS A 192 7.50 -21.02 6.66
C LYS A 192 7.78 -19.54 6.34
N ALA A 193 7.28 -18.61 7.16
CA ALA A 193 7.57 -17.18 7.06
C ALA A 193 8.39 -16.73 8.27
N LYS A 194 9.42 -15.92 8.03
CA LYS A 194 10.09 -15.11 9.06
C LYS A 194 9.12 -14.02 9.53
N GLY A 195 8.14 -14.38 10.33
CA GLY A 195 7.16 -13.46 10.90
C GLY A 195 7.09 -13.59 12.42
N THR A 196 6.59 -12.55 13.06
CA THR A 196 6.28 -12.44 14.50
C THR A 196 5.74 -13.74 15.08
N VAL A 197 6.27 -14.22 16.22
CA VAL A 197 5.78 -15.44 16.89
C VAL A 197 4.33 -15.21 17.34
N VAL A 198 3.37 -15.85 16.67
CA VAL A 198 1.93 -15.70 16.95
C VAL A 198 1.43 -16.67 18.04
N ARG A 199 2.21 -17.71 18.37
CA ARG A 199 1.85 -18.66 19.43
C ARG A 199 1.66 -17.95 20.78
N SER A 200 0.69 -18.42 21.56
CA SER A 200 0.51 -18.04 22.97
C SER A 200 0.52 -19.27 23.87
N ASP A 201 1.49 -19.33 24.78
CA ASP A 201 1.57 -20.42 25.76
C ASP A 201 0.42 -20.35 26.78
N SER A 202 0.06 -19.14 27.22
CA SER A 202 -1.06 -18.90 28.14
C SER A 202 -2.41 -19.31 27.52
N PHE A 203 -2.57 -19.15 26.20
CA PHE A 203 -3.74 -19.64 25.47
C PHE A 203 -3.69 -21.15 25.30
N ALA A 204 -2.53 -21.72 24.98
CA ALA A 204 -2.36 -23.17 24.81
C ALA A 204 -2.68 -23.94 26.11
N ASP A 205 -2.33 -23.39 27.27
CA ASP A 205 -2.64 -23.97 28.58
C ASP A 205 -4.16 -23.97 28.88
N LEU A 206 -4.84 -22.85 28.56
CA LEU A 206 -6.31 -22.79 28.63
C LEU A 206 -6.94 -23.82 27.70
N TRP A 207 -6.50 -23.84 26.44
CA TRP A 207 -7.06 -24.73 25.41
C TRP A 207 -6.86 -26.21 25.75
N LYS A 208 -5.67 -26.56 26.24
CA LYS A 208 -5.37 -27.91 26.73
C LYS A 208 -6.28 -28.28 27.90
N THR A 209 -6.48 -27.38 28.86
CA THR A 209 -7.36 -27.65 30.01
C THR A 209 -8.81 -27.87 29.60
N LEU A 210 -9.34 -27.10 28.64
CA LEU A 210 -10.68 -27.29 28.09
C LEU A 210 -10.81 -28.63 27.36
N ARG A 211 -9.78 -29.04 26.60
CA ARG A 211 -9.73 -30.35 25.92
C ARG A 211 -9.65 -31.51 26.92
N ASP A 212 -8.80 -31.38 27.93
CA ASP A 212 -8.60 -32.40 28.97
C ASP A 212 -9.83 -32.53 29.88
N PHE A 213 -10.55 -31.43 30.12
CA PHE A 213 -11.84 -31.47 30.80
C PHE A 213 -12.89 -32.23 29.98
N ARG A 214 -12.96 -31.99 28.67
CA ARG A 214 -13.88 -32.70 27.76
C ARG A 214 -13.62 -34.21 27.71
N THR A 215 -12.36 -34.65 27.78
CA THR A 215 -11.99 -36.08 27.80
C THR A 215 -12.08 -36.72 29.18
N GLY A 216 -12.42 -35.95 30.23
CA GLY A 216 -12.49 -36.41 31.61
C GLY A 216 -11.14 -36.55 32.31
N ALA A 217 -10.04 -36.10 31.69
CA ALA A 217 -8.70 -36.11 32.27
C ALA A 217 -8.52 -35.07 33.38
N VAL A 218 -9.29 -33.97 33.36
CA VAL A 218 -9.30 -32.93 34.40
C VAL A 218 -10.69 -32.81 35.03
N ARG A 219 -10.75 -32.61 36.36
CA ARG A 219 -12.01 -32.44 37.11
C ARG A 219 -12.51 -30.99 37.06
N ARG A 220 -13.83 -30.79 37.14
CA ARG A 220 -14.50 -29.47 37.08
C ARG A 220 -13.88 -28.40 38.00
N PRO A 221 -13.56 -28.66 39.28
CA PRO A 221 -12.97 -27.63 40.15
C PRO A 221 -11.59 -27.16 39.67
N THR A 222 -10.77 -28.07 39.13
CA THR A 222 -9.45 -27.75 38.58
C THR A 222 -9.57 -26.95 37.28
N ALA A 223 -10.48 -27.35 36.39
CA ALA A 223 -10.72 -26.62 35.14
C ALA A 223 -11.30 -25.22 35.41
N MET A 224 -12.22 -25.09 36.37
CA MET A 224 -12.79 -23.81 36.79
C MET A 224 -11.73 -22.84 37.30
N ARG A 225 -10.78 -23.34 38.11
CA ARG A 225 -9.66 -22.53 38.60
C ARG A 225 -8.79 -22.01 37.45
N VAL A 226 -8.43 -22.87 36.50
CA VAL A 226 -7.60 -22.48 35.35
C VAL A 226 -8.31 -21.48 34.44
N ILE A 227 -9.62 -21.63 34.22
CA ILE A 227 -10.41 -20.66 33.44
C ILE A 227 -10.47 -19.31 34.18
N ALA A 228 -10.68 -19.32 35.50
CA ALA A 228 -10.74 -18.09 36.29
C ALA A 228 -9.37 -17.35 36.35
N GLU A 229 -8.26 -18.09 36.31
CA GLU A 229 -6.90 -17.54 36.33
C GLU A 229 -6.37 -17.18 34.92
N SER A 230 -7.05 -17.58 33.84
CA SER A 230 -6.59 -17.35 32.47
C SER A 230 -6.90 -15.93 31.99
N PRO A 231 -5.92 -15.22 31.38
CA PRO A 231 -6.16 -13.87 30.82
C PRO A 231 -7.13 -13.87 29.62
N TRP A 232 -7.27 -15.01 28.94
CA TRP A 232 -8.09 -15.16 27.73
C TRP A 232 -9.59 -15.28 28.02
N THR A 233 -9.98 -15.41 29.28
CA THR A 233 -11.37 -15.57 29.71
C THR A 233 -11.67 -14.67 30.89
N LEU A 234 -12.95 -14.33 31.10
CA LEU A 234 -13.38 -13.67 32.34
C LEU A 234 -13.74 -14.73 33.38
N ALA A 235 -13.51 -14.43 34.66
CA ALA A 235 -13.83 -15.35 35.76
C ALA A 235 -15.30 -15.80 35.75
N ALA A 236 -16.22 -14.96 35.27
CA ALA A 236 -17.64 -15.27 35.16
C ALA A 236 -17.98 -16.30 34.06
N TRP A 237 -17.08 -16.58 33.11
CA TRP A 237 -17.33 -17.47 31.97
C TRP A 237 -17.23 -18.95 32.32
N GLY A 238 -16.68 -19.28 33.49
CA GLY A 238 -16.25 -20.63 33.84
C GLY A 238 -17.33 -21.71 33.67
N ASP A 239 -18.52 -21.50 34.22
CA ASP A 239 -19.61 -22.47 34.09
C ASP A 239 -20.07 -22.63 32.63
N GLU A 240 -20.21 -21.53 31.92
CA GLU A 240 -20.72 -21.53 30.54
C GLU A 240 -19.75 -22.19 29.55
N LEU A 241 -18.44 -21.99 29.74
CA LEU A 241 -17.39 -22.62 28.93
C LEU A 241 -17.29 -24.11 29.20
N LEU A 242 -17.35 -24.54 30.47
CA LEU A 242 -17.29 -25.96 30.82
C LEU A 242 -18.54 -26.70 30.32
N ASP A 243 -19.71 -26.08 30.41
CA ASP A 243 -20.94 -26.65 29.88
C ASP A 243 -20.92 -26.72 28.35
N ALA A 244 -20.42 -25.69 27.64
CA ALA A 244 -20.23 -25.71 26.20
C ALA A 244 -19.22 -26.77 25.75
N ALA A 245 -18.10 -26.94 26.47
CA ALA A 245 -17.08 -27.95 26.17
C ALA A 245 -17.59 -29.40 26.28
N LEU A 246 -18.58 -29.65 27.14
CA LEU A 246 -19.20 -30.97 27.33
C LEU A 246 -20.38 -31.27 26.38
N ARG A 247 -20.85 -30.30 25.59
CA ARG A 247 -21.94 -30.55 24.65
C ARG A 247 -21.54 -31.65 23.65
N PRO A 248 -22.45 -32.60 23.34
CA PRO A 248 -22.24 -33.53 22.25
C PRO A 248 -21.97 -32.76 20.96
N VAL A 249 -21.01 -33.21 20.16
CA VAL A 249 -20.95 -32.77 18.76
C VAL A 249 -22.15 -33.46 18.11
N GLY A 250 -23.25 -32.73 17.92
CA GLY A 250 -24.43 -33.27 17.26
C GLY A 250 -24.03 -33.80 15.88
N ASN A 251 -24.54 -34.97 15.49
CA ASN A 251 -24.35 -35.52 14.14
C ASN A 251 -24.99 -34.59 13.10
N SER A 252 -24.27 -33.53 12.73
CA SER A 252 -24.37 -32.87 11.46
C SER A 252 -22.94 -32.48 11.10
N VAL A 253 -22.48 -32.95 9.94
CA VAL A 253 -21.10 -32.94 9.44
C VAL A 253 -20.23 -34.12 9.91
N THR A 254 -20.65 -35.34 9.56
CA THR A 254 -19.71 -36.40 9.19
C THR A 254 -19.52 -36.39 7.67
N VAL A 255 -18.25 -36.34 7.26
CA VAL A 255 -17.78 -36.56 5.89
C VAL A 255 -18.27 -37.92 5.37
N ALA A 256 -19.03 -37.92 4.26
CA ALA A 256 -19.29 -39.08 3.38
C ALA A 256 -19.72 -38.55 2.00
N SER A 257 -18.92 -38.67 0.95
CA SER A 257 -19.04 -39.71 -0.09
C SER A 257 -20.41 -40.38 -0.22
N SER A 258 -21.04 -40.13 -1.39
CA SER A 258 -21.97 -40.98 -2.14
C SER A 258 -23.16 -41.63 -1.41
N ALA A 259 -24.36 -41.04 -1.57
CA ALA A 259 -25.57 -41.68 -2.13
C ALA A 259 -26.80 -40.79 -1.90
N SER A 260 -27.57 -40.51 -2.96
CA SER A 260 -28.82 -39.74 -2.95
C SER A 260 -29.92 -40.40 -2.11
N PRO A 261 -30.80 -39.60 -1.46
CA PRO A 261 -32.23 -39.64 -1.80
C PRO A 261 -32.87 -38.24 -1.80
N THR A 262 -33.38 -37.79 -2.95
CA THR A 262 -34.83 -37.63 -3.26
C THR A 262 -35.59 -36.58 -2.44
N SER A 263 -35.96 -35.52 -3.18
CA SER A 263 -37.22 -34.74 -3.17
C SER A 263 -37.72 -34.07 -1.88
N ASP A 264 -37.81 -32.75 -2.02
CA ASP A 264 -38.82 -31.84 -1.46
C ASP A 264 -38.76 -31.51 0.04
N GLU A 265 -38.14 -30.37 0.38
CA GLU A 265 -38.89 -29.14 0.73
C GLU A 265 -37.97 -27.95 1.09
N ARG A 266 -38.18 -26.84 0.36
CA ARG A 266 -37.88 -25.43 0.69
C ARG A 266 -36.41 -24.99 0.73
N THR A 267 -35.94 -24.72 -0.48
CA THR A 267 -34.86 -23.79 -0.86
C THR A 267 -34.95 -22.43 -0.14
N ARG A 268 -34.02 -22.19 0.79
CA ARG A 268 -33.37 -20.88 0.97
C ARG A 268 -31.90 -21.07 0.57
N PRO A 269 -31.33 -20.27 -0.35
CA PRO A 269 -29.93 -20.44 -0.73
C PRO A 269 -29.03 -20.11 0.47
N ALA A 270 -28.31 -21.11 0.94
CA ALA A 270 -27.19 -20.96 1.85
C ALA A 270 -25.91 -20.76 1.01
N GLU A 271 -25.77 -19.62 0.35
CA GLU A 271 -24.56 -19.22 -0.37
C GLU A 271 -24.46 -17.69 -0.34
N ASP A 272 -24.06 -17.08 0.80
CA ASP A 272 -23.80 -15.62 0.81
C ASP A 272 -22.99 -15.05 2.00
N LEU A 273 -22.21 -15.87 2.73
CA LEU A 273 -21.46 -15.41 3.91
C LEU A 273 -19.95 -15.46 3.66
N ASP A 274 -19.30 -14.31 3.85
CA ASP A 274 -17.85 -14.06 3.95
C ASP A 274 -17.01 -14.10 2.67
N GLN A 275 -17.42 -13.39 1.62
CA GLN A 275 -16.52 -12.91 0.58
C GLN A 275 -16.35 -11.39 0.72
N ASP A 276 -15.11 -10.90 0.57
CA ASP A 276 -14.88 -9.47 0.37
C ASP A 276 -15.80 -8.99 -0.77
N PRO A 277 -16.41 -7.80 -0.65
CA PRO A 277 -17.29 -7.29 -1.69
C PRO A 277 -16.48 -7.12 -2.98
N GLU A 278 -16.75 -8.00 -3.94
CA GLU A 278 -16.21 -7.92 -5.29
C GLU A 278 -16.75 -6.66 -5.97
N VAL A 279 -15.99 -6.03 -6.89
CA VAL A 279 -16.53 -4.89 -7.65
C VAL A 279 -17.63 -5.39 -8.59
N LEU A 280 -17.32 -6.44 -9.34
CA LEU A 280 -18.26 -7.18 -10.16
C LEU A 280 -18.35 -8.64 -9.71
N THR A 281 -19.55 -9.20 -9.83
CA THR A 281 -19.79 -10.63 -9.63
C THR A 281 -18.99 -11.49 -10.62
N THR A 282 -18.82 -12.78 -10.32
CA THR A 282 -18.19 -13.76 -11.23
C THR A 282 -18.70 -13.64 -12.68
N PRO A 283 -17.80 -13.49 -13.68
CA PRO A 283 -18.17 -13.42 -15.08
C PRO A 283 -18.95 -14.65 -15.54
N ARG A 284 -19.94 -14.41 -16.41
CA ARG A 284 -20.70 -15.47 -17.08
C ARG A 284 -20.82 -15.20 -18.56
N ILE A 285 -20.98 -16.28 -19.30
CA ILE A 285 -21.18 -16.24 -20.74
C ILE A 285 -22.67 -16.18 -21.06
N VAL A 286 -23.04 -15.30 -21.98
CA VAL A 286 -24.40 -15.20 -22.50
C VAL A 286 -24.37 -15.25 -24.03
N TRP A 287 -25.30 -16.01 -24.60
CA TRP A 287 -25.57 -16.01 -26.04
C TRP A 287 -26.63 -14.97 -26.34
N ARG A 288 -26.32 -14.00 -27.21
CA ARG A 288 -27.28 -13.03 -27.78
C ARG A 288 -27.11 -13.00 -29.28
N ASP A 289 -28.19 -13.19 -30.04
CA ASP A 289 -28.18 -13.15 -31.51
C ASP A 289 -27.09 -14.05 -32.15
N ASN A 290 -26.94 -15.29 -31.65
CA ASN A 290 -25.87 -16.24 -32.03
C ASN A 290 -24.43 -15.74 -31.80
N GLN A 291 -24.25 -14.71 -30.99
CA GLN A 291 -22.95 -14.22 -30.54
C GLN A 291 -22.74 -14.51 -29.06
N VAL A 292 -21.48 -14.76 -28.71
CA VAL A 292 -21.06 -15.04 -27.33
C VAL A 292 -20.48 -13.78 -26.72
N THR A 293 -20.98 -13.38 -25.55
CA THR A 293 -20.46 -12.23 -24.79
C THR A 293 -20.24 -12.57 -23.33
N TRP A 294 -19.19 -11.98 -22.75
CA TRP A 294 -18.96 -12.02 -21.31
C TRP A 294 -19.75 -10.91 -20.63
N VAL A 295 -20.48 -11.26 -19.57
CA VAL A 295 -21.19 -10.29 -18.74
C VAL A 295 -20.92 -10.54 -17.27
N ALA A 296 -20.86 -9.46 -16.49
CA ALA A 296 -20.84 -9.47 -15.04
C ALA A 296 -21.76 -8.35 -14.53
N ASN A 297 -22.21 -8.42 -13.28
CA ASN A 297 -23.00 -7.34 -12.68
C ASN A 297 -22.19 -6.68 -11.56
N TYR A 298 -22.46 -5.40 -11.26
CA TYR A 298 -21.95 -4.79 -10.04
C TYR A 298 -22.47 -5.54 -8.81
N ASP A 299 -21.57 -5.79 -7.85
CA ASP A 299 -21.96 -6.44 -6.61
C ASP A 299 -22.74 -5.47 -5.71
N SER A 300 -23.87 -5.94 -5.19
CA SER A 300 -24.74 -5.12 -4.34
C SER A 300 -24.08 -4.72 -3.01
N LYS A 301 -23.22 -5.58 -2.43
CA LYS A 301 -22.46 -5.29 -1.21
C LYS A 301 -21.42 -4.22 -1.50
N PHE A 302 -20.72 -4.28 -2.63
CA PHE A 302 -19.79 -3.23 -3.06
C PHE A 302 -20.48 -1.88 -3.24
N LEU A 303 -21.61 -1.83 -3.96
CA LEU A 303 -22.36 -0.59 -4.16
C LEU A 303 -22.83 0.04 -2.85
N SER A 304 -23.16 -0.78 -1.84
CA SER A 304 -23.58 -0.31 -0.52
C SER A 304 -22.44 0.31 0.32
N MET A 305 -21.19 0.08 -0.06
CA MET A 305 -20.01 0.59 0.65
C MET A 305 -19.47 1.91 0.10
N LEU A 306 -19.96 2.34 -1.06
CA LEU A 306 -19.56 3.59 -1.69
C LEU A 306 -20.10 4.79 -0.90
N ALA A 307 -19.29 5.84 -0.78
CA ALA A 307 -19.61 7.02 0.02
C ALA A 307 -19.58 8.33 -0.78
N GLU A 308 -18.62 8.47 -1.69
CA GLU A 308 -18.38 9.67 -2.49
C GLU A 308 -19.45 9.91 -3.55
N ASP A 309 -19.59 11.14 -4.03
CA ASP A 309 -20.61 11.51 -5.02
C ASP A 309 -20.44 10.78 -6.35
N CYS A 310 -19.19 10.45 -6.71
CA CYS A 310 -18.88 9.67 -7.91
C CYS A 310 -17.66 8.77 -7.74
N TYR A 311 -17.65 7.68 -8.52
CA TYR A 311 -16.50 6.81 -8.71
C TYR A 311 -16.33 6.52 -10.20
N PHE A 312 -15.08 6.48 -10.66
CA PHE A 312 -14.71 6.13 -12.02
C PHE A 312 -14.31 4.65 -12.07
N ILE A 313 -14.85 3.94 -13.06
CA ILE A 313 -14.61 2.52 -13.28
C ILE A 313 -13.83 2.38 -14.57
N SER A 314 -12.67 1.73 -14.51
CA SER A 314 -11.86 1.42 -15.69
C SER A 314 -11.67 -0.08 -15.87
N LEU A 315 -11.63 -0.50 -17.14
CA LEU A 315 -11.29 -1.85 -17.57
C LEU A 315 -9.90 -1.83 -18.21
N ASP A 316 -8.92 -2.45 -17.57
CA ASP A 316 -7.51 -2.48 -17.98
C ASP A 316 -6.92 -1.09 -18.32
N ASP A 317 -7.13 -0.13 -17.43
CA ASP A 317 -6.72 1.28 -17.56
C ASP A 317 -7.51 2.10 -18.60
N GLU A 318 -8.55 1.55 -19.23
CA GLU A 318 -9.44 2.29 -20.13
C GLU A 318 -10.74 2.64 -19.40
N GLY A 319 -11.08 3.94 -19.33
CA GLY A 319 -12.30 4.42 -18.69
C GLY A 319 -13.53 3.75 -19.29
N PHE A 320 -14.33 3.12 -18.44
CA PHE A 320 -15.45 2.28 -18.84
C PHE A 320 -16.81 2.85 -18.41
N ASP A 321 -16.94 3.24 -17.14
CA ASP A 321 -18.20 3.69 -16.57
C ASP A 321 -17.98 4.66 -15.41
N VAL A 322 -19.03 5.38 -15.02
CA VAL A 322 -19.04 6.30 -13.87
C VAL A 322 -20.24 5.97 -12.99
N LEU A 323 -19.97 5.56 -11.75
CA LEU A 323 -21.00 5.35 -10.74
C LEU A 323 -21.30 6.68 -10.06
N ARG A 324 -22.55 7.14 -10.13
CA ARG A 324 -23.00 8.39 -9.49
C ARG A 324 -24.02 8.12 -8.40
N LYS A 325 -23.82 8.78 -7.27
CA LYS A 325 -24.75 8.75 -6.14
C LYS A 325 -26.05 9.46 -6.51
N GLN A 326 -27.17 8.80 -6.24
CA GLN A 326 -28.52 9.28 -6.48
C GLN A 326 -29.07 9.98 -5.23
N PRO A 327 -30.13 10.80 -5.35
CA PRO A 327 -30.74 11.48 -4.20
C PRO A 327 -31.25 10.53 -3.09
N ASP A 328 -31.56 9.28 -3.43
CA ASP A 328 -31.97 8.24 -2.50
C ASP A 328 -30.78 7.51 -1.82
N GLY A 329 -29.55 7.90 -2.15
CA GLY A 329 -28.31 7.31 -1.65
C GLY A 329 -27.82 6.07 -2.44
N SER A 330 -28.58 5.59 -3.42
CA SER A 330 -28.15 4.49 -4.30
C SER A 330 -27.12 4.97 -5.33
N TYR A 331 -26.40 4.04 -5.96
CA TYR A 331 -25.49 4.35 -7.07
C TYR A 331 -26.05 3.82 -8.39
N SER A 332 -25.96 4.61 -9.44
CA SER A 332 -26.29 4.19 -10.80
C SER A 332 -25.13 4.48 -11.76
N SER A 333 -24.94 3.58 -12.72
CA SER A 333 -24.07 3.78 -13.88
C SER A 333 -24.63 4.85 -14.83
N LEU A 334 -23.78 5.38 -15.71
CA LEU A 334 -24.20 6.36 -16.72
C LEU A 334 -25.19 5.74 -17.72
N SER A 335 -25.04 4.44 -18.00
CA SER A 335 -25.93 3.64 -18.85
C SER A 335 -27.24 3.24 -18.16
N ARG A 336 -27.35 3.42 -16.82
CA ARG A 336 -28.41 2.89 -15.94
C ARG A 336 -28.53 1.35 -15.94
N GLU A 337 -27.62 0.66 -16.61
CA GLU A 337 -27.51 -0.80 -16.54
C GLU A 337 -26.40 -1.17 -15.56
N LEU A 338 -26.72 -2.00 -14.56
CA LEU A 338 -25.73 -2.54 -13.61
C LEU A 338 -25.03 -3.80 -14.16
N GLN A 339 -25.28 -4.14 -15.43
CA GLN A 339 -24.63 -5.22 -16.15
C GLN A 339 -23.52 -4.65 -17.03
N VAL A 340 -22.33 -5.21 -16.88
CA VAL A 340 -21.11 -4.83 -17.58
C VAL A 340 -20.80 -5.89 -18.63
N SER A 341 -20.61 -5.45 -19.88
CA SER A 341 -20.08 -6.30 -20.94
C SER A 341 -18.55 -6.28 -20.88
N LEU A 342 -17.93 -7.45 -20.75
CA LEU A 342 -16.48 -7.56 -20.59
C LEU A 342 -15.81 -7.84 -21.95
N PRO A 343 -14.57 -7.35 -22.16
CA PRO A 343 -13.78 -7.66 -23.35
C PRO A 343 -13.66 -9.17 -23.57
N THR A 344 -13.89 -9.62 -24.79
CA THR A 344 -13.89 -11.05 -25.13
C THR A 344 -12.52 -11.54 -25.60
N ASP A 345 -11.57 -10.64 -25.87
CA ASP A 345 -10.25 -10.89 -26.45
C ASP A 345 -9.16 -11.09 -25.39
N ARG A 346 -9.53 -11.00 -24.12
CA ARG A 346 -8.60 -11.01 -22.98
C ARG A 346 -8.87 -12.21 -22.08
N ARG A 347 -7.79 -12.85 -21.60
CA ARG A 347 -7.85 -13.94 -20.62
C ARG A 347 -8.33 -13.43 -19.25
N GLN A 348 -7.77 -12.29 -18.86
CA GLN A 348 -8.03 -11.62 -17.61
C GLN A 348 -8.37 -10.16 -17.89
N VAL A 349 -9.27 -9.61 -17.10
CA VAL A 349 -9.66 -8.21 -17.16
C VAL A 349 -9.46 -7.61 -15.78
N LEU A 350 -8.66 -6.56 -15.70
CA LEU A 350 -8.54 -5.78 -14.47
C LEU A 350 -9.66 -4.74 -14.42
N ILE A 351 -10.41 -4.74 -13.33
CA ILE A 351 -11.36 -3.70 -13.01
C ILE A 351 -10.75 -2.83 -11.94
N SER A 352 -10.66 -1.53 -12.19
CA SER A 352 -10.16 -0.57 -11.20
C SER A 352 -11.21 0.48 -10.92
N VAL A 353 -11.36 0.79 -9.63
CA VAL A 353 -12.27 1.82 -9.14
C VAL A 353 -11.41 2.96 -8.60
N SER A 354 -11.63 4.17 -9.10
CA SER A 354 -11.01 5.38 -8.56
C SER A 354 -12.04 6.39 -8.07
N ASP A 355 -11.64 7.19 -7.10
CA ASP A 355 -12.44 8.31 -6.60
C ASP A 355 -12.44 9.50 -7.56
N GLY A 356 -13.12 10.58 -7.18
CA GLY A 356 -13.16 11.85 -7.90
C GLY A 356 -11.78 12.47 -8.20
N GLY A 357 -10.77 12.16 -7.38
CA GLY A 357 -9.38 12.59 -7.53
C GLY A 357 -8.55 11.70 -8.45
N GLY A 358 -9.13 10.61 -8.95
CA GLY A 358 -8.43 9.61 -9.74
C GLY A 358 -7.58 8.64 -8.93
N ARG A 359 -7.63 8.66 -7.60
CA ARG A 359 -6.87 7.73 -6.76
C ARG A 359 -7.55 6.36 -6.74
N GLY A 360 -6.78 5.28 -6.90
CA GLY A 360 -7.31 3.92 -6.90
C GLY A 360 -7.87 3.49 -5.53
N VAL A 361 -9.18 3.32 -5.43
CA VAL A 361 -9.91 2.86 -4.23
C VAL A 361 -9.80 1.35 -4.09
N THR A 362 -10.20 0.61 -5.13
CA THR A 362 -10.13 -0.85 -5.18
C THR A 362 -9.87 -1.35 -6.59
N SER A 363 -9.39 -2.58 -6.73
CA SER A 363 -9.33 -3.26 -8.02
C SER A 363 -9.60 -4.75 -7.88
N GLN A 364 -10.16 -5.35 -8.93
CA GLN A 364 -10.49 -6.76 -9.01
C GLN A 364 -9.96 -7.32 -10.32
N LEU A 365 -9.16 -8.39 -10.25
CA LEU A 365 -8.71 -9.11 -11.42
C LEU A 365 -9.70 -10.25 -11.71
N LEU A 366 -10.42 -10.16 -12.83
CA LEU A 366 -11.36 -11.18 -13.28
C LEU A 366 -10.68 -12.11 -14.26
N GLU A 367 -10.62 -13.41 -13.97
CA GLU A 367 -10.23 -14.43 -14.95
C GLU A 367 -11.47 -14.86 -15.75
N LEU A 368 -11.47 -14.57 -17.06
CA LEU A 368 -12.56 -14.96 -17.96
C LEU A 368 -12.42 -16.42 -18.38
N PHE A 369 -11.21 -16.84 -18.73
CA PHE A 369 -10.92 -18.21 -19.14
C PHE A 369 -9.46 -18.57 -18.84
N LYS A 370 -9.14 -19.85 -18.70
CA LYS A 370 -7.75 -20.35 -18.51
C LYS A 370 -7.18 -20.85 -19.84
N HIS A 371 -5.97 -20.43 -20.21
CA HIS A 371 -5.31 -20.89 -21.44
C HIS A 371 -4.72 -22.30 -21.33
N GLU A 372 -4.47 -22.77 -20.11
CA GLU A 372 -3.80 -24.05 -19.85
C GLU A 372 -4.66 -25.28 -20.14
N ASP A 373 -5.97 -25.10 -20.28
CA ASP A 373 -6.90 -26.17 -20.57
C ASP A 373 -7.07 -26.31 -22.09
N ASP A 374 -6.99 -27.56 -22.58
CA ASP A 374 -7.17 -27.89 -24.00
C ASP A 374 -8.54 -27.41 -24.54
N PHE A 375 -9.56 -27.42 -23.68
CA PHE A 375 -10.86 -26.80 -23.89
C PHE A 375 -11.56 -26.56 -22.54
N GLN A 376 -12.55 -25.67 -22.53
CA GLN A 376 -13.29 -25.30 -21.32
C GLN A 376 -14.78 -25.43 -21.50
N ALA A 377 -15.47 -25.81 -20.42
CA ALA A 377 -16.91 -25.96 -20.39
C ALA A 377 -17.57 -24.91 -19.51
N PHE A 378 -18.73 -24.45 -19.94
CA PHE A 378 -19.59 -23.51 -19.24
C PHE A 378 -21.00 -24.08 -19.18
N GLY A 379 -21.62 -24.03 -18.01
CA GLY A 379 -22.99 -24.51 -17.81
C GLY A 379 -24.01 -23.60 -18.52
N THR A 380 -25.28 -24.00 -18.47
CA THR A 380 -26.39 -23.20 -19.01
C THR A 380 -26.57 -21.84 -18.33
N ASN A 381 -26.05 -21.67 -17.10
CA ASN A 381 -25.99 -20.40 -16.39
C ASN A 381 -24.80 -19.52 -16.82
N GLY A 382 -23.98 -19.97 -17.77
CA GLY A 382 -22.81 -19.27 -18.29
C GLY A 382 -21.57 -19.33 -17.40
N LYS A 383 -21.62 -20.01 -16.24
CA LYS A 383 -20.47 -20.16 -15.33
C LYS A 383 -19.58 -21.32 -15.74
N SER A 384 -18.28 -21.23 -15.44
CA SER A 384 -17.32 -22.30 -15.70
C SER A 384 -17.69 -23.59 -14.94
N VAL A 385 -17.57 -24.72 -15.62
CA VAL A 385 -17.82 -26.07 -15.08
C VAL A 385 -16.63 -26.95 -15.43
N SER A 386 -16.20 -27.79 -14.50
CA SER A 386 -15.16 -28.77 -14.79
C SER A 386 -15.66 -29.78 -15.83
N VAL A 387 -14.82 -30.13 -16.80
CA VAL A 387 -15.17 -31.10 -17.86
C VAL A 387 -15.63 -32.44 -17.26
N GLY A 388 -15.04 -32.89 -16.15
CA GLY A 388 -15.44 -34.11 -15.46
C GLY A 388 -16.79 -34.04 -14.72
N GLN A 389 -17.40 -32.86 -14.63
CA GLN A 389 -18.74 -32.64 -14.06
C GLN A 389 -19.81 -32.47 -15.15
N MET A 390 -19.43 -32.58 -16.43
CA MET A 390 -20.38 -32.54 -17.53
C MET A 390 -21.25 -33.81 -17.53
N ALA A 391 -22.54 -33.65 -17.82
CA ALA A 391 -23.48 -34.75 -17.89
C ALA A 391 -24.29 -34.64 -19.19
N THR A 392 -24.50 -35.76 -19.90
CA THR A 392 -25.12 -35.73 -21.23
C THR A 392 -26.56 -35.23 -21.22
N GLU A 393 -27.26 -35.25 -20.08
CA GLU A 393 -28.63 -34.74 -19.99
C GLU A 393 -28.74 -33.22 -20.04
N ARG A 394 -27.61 -32.48 -19.96
CA ARG A 394 -27.58 -31.02 -19.94
C ARG A 394 -26.80 -30.46 -21.14
N GLY A 395 -27.19 -29.27 -21.58
CA GLY A 395 -26.44 -28.50 -22.56
C GLY A 395 -25.30 -27.71 -21.91
N TYR A 396 -24.26 -27.44 -22.69
CA TYR A 396 -23.06 -26.71 -22.24
C TYR A 396 -22.55 -25.81 -23.35
N THR A 397 -21.83 -24.75 -23.00
CA THR A 397 -21.01 -24.00 -23.96
C THR A 397 -19.56 -24.44 -23.81
N LEU A 398 -18.91 -24.82 -24.90
CA LEU A 398 -17.49 -25.15 -24.92
C LEU A 398 -16.68 -24.07 -25.63
N ARG A 399 -15.51 -23.73 -25.08
CA ARG A 399 -14.48 -22.94 -25.73
C ARG A 399 -13.38 -23.88 -26.26
N LEU A 400 -13.15 -23.86 -27.55
CA LEU A 400 -12.20 -24.71 -28.29
C LEU A 400 -11.18 -23.84 -29.04
N PRO A 401 -9.91 -24.28 -29.21
CA PRO A 401 -8.96 -23.62 -30.08
C PRO A 401 -9.45 -23.52 -31.53
N ILE A 402 -9.09 -22.47 -32.26
CA ILE A 402 -9.43 -22.34 -33.68
C ILE A 402 -8.89 -23.52 -34.49
N GLY A 403 -9.74 -24.11 -35.33
CA GLY A 403 -9.39 -25.29 -36.14
C GLY A 403 -9.65 -26.65 -35.46
N SER A 404 -10.14 -26.66 -34.21
CA SER A 404 -10.59 -27.90 -33.56
C SER A 404 -11.77 -28.50 -34.31
N LYS A 405 -11.85 -29.84 -34.33
CA LYS A 405 -13.01 -30.58 -34.84
C LYS A 405 -13.76 -31.22 -33.69
N PHE A 406 -15.07 -31.07 -33.66
CA PHE A 406 -15.96 -31.72 -32.71
C PHE A 406 -16.77 -32.78 -33.45
N GLU A 407 -16.84 -34.00 -32.93
CA GLU A 407 -17.61 -35.10 -33.52
C GLU A 407 -18.45 -35.83 -32.46
N PRO A 408 -19.75 -36.11 -32.73
CA PRO A 408 -20.49 -35.77 -33.95
C PRO A 408 -20.95 -34.30 -33.96
N ASP A 409 -20.94 -33.66 -35.14
CA ASP A 409 -21.39 -32.26 -35.32
C ASP A 409 -22.90 -32.07 -35.03
N GLU A 410 -23.68 -33.17 -35.08
CA GLU A 410 -25.12 -33.20 -34.78
C GLU A 410 -25.45 -32.82 -33.32
N ASP A 411 -24.49 -32.99 -32.41
CA ASP A 411 -24.62 -32.62 -31.00
C ASP A 411 -24.57 -31.09 -30.77
N LEU A 412 -24.16 -30.32 -31.79
CA LEU A 412 -24.01 -28.87 -31.70
C LEU A 412 -25.33 -28.14 -32.01
N GLU A 413 -25.72 -27.21 -31.15
CA GLU A 413 -26.83 -26.26 -31.33
C GLU A 413 -26.38 -25.03 -32.13
N ALA A 414 -25.24 -24.47 -31.75
CA ALA A 414 -24.68 -23.26 -32.33
C ALA A 414 -23.16 -23.32 -32.33
N ARG A 415 -22.55 -22.58 -33.26
CA ARG A 415 -21.11 -22.37 -33.33
C ARG A 415 -20.80 -20.92 -33.68
N PHE A 416 -19.85 -20.32 -32.98
CA PHE A 416 -19.44 -18.94 -33.18
C PHE A 416 -17.93 -18.82 -33.04
N LEU A 417 -17.30 -18.02 -33.90
CA LEU A 417 -15.87 -17.75 -33.85
C LEU A 417 -15.65 -16.41 -33.15
N LEU A 418 -14.88 -16.41 -32.07
CA LEU A 418 -14.58 -15.22 -31.27
C LEU A 418 -13.13 -15.27 -30.80
N ASN A 419 -12.33 -14.25 -31.18
CA ASN A 419 -10.94 -14.05 -30.74
C ASN A 419 -10.10 -15.33 -30.79
N GLU A 420 -9.99 -15.90 -32.00
CA GLU A 420 -9.19 -17.10 -32.28
C GLU A 420 -9.62 -18.36 -31.51
N SER A 421 -10.85 -18.38 -31.00
CA SER A 421 -11.45 -19.54 -30.34
C SER A 421 -12.82 -19.86 -30.96
N TRP A 422 -13.09 -21.14 -31.16
CA TRP A 422 -14.42 -21.63 -31.46
C TRP A 422 -15.23 -21.74 -30.18
N TRP A 423 -16.42 -21.18 -30.19
CA TRP A 423 -17.42 -21.35 -29.14
C TRP A 423 -18.53 -22.22 -29.70
N VAL A 424 -18.77 -23.36 -29.06
CA VAL A 424 -19.79 -24.31 -29.50
C VAL A 424 -20.78 -24.55 -28.38
N GLN A 425 -22.07 -24.57 -28.71
CA GLN A 425 -23.14 -24.86 -27.76
C GLN A 425 -23.58 -26.31 -27.97
N LEU A 426 -23.43 -27.15 -26.95
CA LEU A 426 -23.90 -28.53 -26.92
C LEU A 426 -25.38 -28.56 -26.55
N ARG A 427 -26.16 -29.33 -27.31
CA ARG A 427 -27.57 -29.60 -26.99
C ARG A 427 -27.67 -30.53 -25.78
N PRO A 428 -28.70 -30.39 -24.93
CA PRO A 428 -29.06 -31.44 -23.98
C PRO A 428 -29.29 -32.77 -24.73
N GLY A 429 -28.68 -33.86 -24.25
CA GLY A 429 -28.72 -35.18 -24.89
C GLY A 429 -27.55 -35.49 -25.84
N TRP A 430 -26.46 -34.71 -25.81
CA TRP A 430 -25.25 -34.94 -26.61
C TRP A 430 -24.60 -36.31 -26.32
N SER A 431 -23.83 -36.83 -27.29
CA SER A 431 -23.31 -38.20 -27.25
C SER A 431 -22.25 -38.42 -26.17
N GLN A 432 -22.34 -39.54 -25.43
CA GLN A 432 -21.28 -39.98 -24.51
C GLN A 432 -19.96 -40.31 -25.22
N THR A 433 -20.00 -40.56 -26.53
CA THR A 433 -18.81 -40.82 -27.35
C THR A 433 -18.31 -39.56 -28.05
N ALA A 434 -18.78 -38.37 -27.68
CA ALA A 434 -18.35 -37.14 -28.32
C ALA A 434 -16.83 -36.93 -28.13
N THR A 435 -16.16 -36.51 -29.20
CA THR A 435 -14.72 -36.29 -29.21
C THR A 435 -14.37 -34.91 -29.76
N VAL A 436 -13.25 -34.37 -29.27
CA VAL A 436 -12.62 -33.13 -29.75
C VAL A 436 -11.25 -33.48 -30.29
N GLN A 437 -11.01 -33.18 -31.55
CA GLN A 437 -9.68 -33.21 -32.14
C GLN A 437 -9.12 -31.78 -32.16
N LEU A 438 -8.02 -31.58 -31.43
CA LEU A 438 -7.32 -30.29 -31.42
C LEU A 438 -6.59 -30.04 -32.76
N PRO A 439 -6.34 -28.78 -33.13
CA PRO A 439 -5.52 -28.45 -34.31
C PRO A 439 -4.15 -29.13 -34.24
N GLY A 440 -3.66 -29.66 -35.37
CA GLY A 440 -2.34 -30.30 -35.44
C GLY A 440 -2.25 -31.67 -34.73
N ASP A 441 -3.18 -32.01 -33.85
CA ASP A 441 -3.17 -33.29 -33.14
C ASP A 441 -3.74 -34.41 -34.02
N PRO A 442 -3.02 -35.53 -34.20
CA PRO A 442 -3.51 -36.69 -34.94
C PRO A 442 -4.52 -37.54 -34.15
N VAL A 443 -4.83 -37.19 -32.89
CA VAL A 443 -5.67 -37.98 -31.99
C VAL A 443 -6.87 -37.14 -31.53
N ALA A 444 -8.07 -37.69 -31.69
CA ALA A 444 -9.28 -37.13 -31.10
C ALA A 444 -9.38 -37.55 -29.63
N MET A 445 -9.71 -36.59 -28.76
CA MET A 445 -9.86 -36.79 -27.33
C MET A 445 -11.34 -36.89 -26.95
N PRO A 446 -11.75 -37.84 -26.08
CA PRO A 446 -13.11 -37.87 -25.59
C PRO A 446 -13.40 -36.62 -24.75
N VAL A 447 -14.61 -36.06 -24.91
CA VAL A 447 -15.07 -34.90 -24.12
C VAL A 447 -15.20 -35.30 -22.65
N LEU A 448 -15.78 -36.48 -22.38
CA LEU A 448 -15.80 -37.07 -21.04
C LEU A 448 -14.48 -37.81 -20.81
N GLN A 449 -13.57 -37.22 -20.05
CA GLN A 449 -12.32 -37.87 -19.68
C GLN A 449 -12.56 -38.87 -18.54
N GLU A 450 -12.16 -40.14 -18.72
CA GLU A 450 -12.08 -41.11 -17.63
C GLU A 450 -10.93 -40.74 -16.68
N LYS A 451 -11.10 -40.97 -15.37
CA LYS A 451 -10.08 -40.66 -14.35
C LYS A 451 -8.76 -41.36 -14.68
N ASP A 452 -7.69 -40.56 -14.78
CA ASP A 452 -6.29 -40.91 -15.06
C ASP A 452 -5.92 -42.40 -15.00
N GLU A 453 -5.60 -42.98 -16.16
CA GLU A 453 -4.78 -44.19 -16.23
C GLU A 453 -3.36 -43.88 -15.72
N LEU A 454 -2.78 -44.83 -14.96
CA LEU A 454 -1.39 -44.81 -14.49
C LEU A 454 -0.41 -44.32 -15.59
N VAL A 455 0.30 -43.22 -15.28
CA VAL A 455 1.33 -42.62 -16.15
C VAL A 455 2.34 -43.69 -16.57
N ALA A 456 2.45 -43.96 -17.87
CA ALA A 456 3.38 -44.96 -18.39
C ALA A 456 4.84 -44.54 -18.11
N SER A 457 5.65 -45.48 -17.62
CA SER A 457 7.03 -45.21 -17.16
C SER A 457 7.95 -44.58 -18.22
N TRP A 458 7.72 -44.82 -19.51
CA TRP A 458 8.54 -44.26 -20.59
C TRP A 458 8.32 -42.75 -20.81
N THR A 459 7.27 -42.15 -20.25
CA THR A 459 7.03 -40.70 -20.35
C THR A 459 8.11 -39.87 -19.62
N GLU A 460 8.89 -40.49 -18.73
CA GLU A 460 10.08 -39.89 -18.11
C GLU A 460 11.27 -39.78 -19.07
N SER A 461 11.26 -40.52 -20.19
CA SER A 461 12.29 -40.43 -21.24
C SER A 461 12.26 -39.10 -22.00
N VAL A 462 11.20 -38.30 -21.83
CA VAL A 462 11.08 -36.93 -22.36
C VAL A 462 11.18 -35.94 -21.19
N SER A 463 12.31 -35.22 -21.14
CA SER A 463 12.55 -34.17 -20.14
C SER A 463 12.44 -32.79 -20.78
N SER A 464 11.93 -31.82 -20.02
CA SER A 464 11.70 -30.45 -20.49
C SER A 464 12.50 -29.44 -19.68
N SER A 465 13.14 -28.48 -20.34
CA SER A 465 13.77 -27.32 -19.73
C SER A 465 13.42 -26.05 -20.50
N VAL A 466 13.69 -24.89 -19.90
CA VAL A 466 13.40 -23.58 -20.50
C VAL A 466 14.71 -22.82 -20.71
N GLU A 467 14.82 -22.15 -21.84
CA GLU A 467 15.87 -21.19 -22.13
C GLU A 467 15.26 -19.79 -22.27
N LEU A 468 15.73 -18.86 -21.44
CA LEU A 468 15.35 -17.45 -21.48
C LEU A 468 16.18 -16.70 -22.54
N LEU A 469 15.54 -15.85 -23.34
CA LEU A 469 16.14 -15.12 -24.46
C LEU A 469 15.77 -13.63 -24.43
N ALA A 470 16.47 -12.82 -25.22
CA ALA A 470 16.15 -11.41 -25.48
C ALA A 470 15.89 -10.55 -24.21
N GLY A 471 16.82 -10.61 -23.24
CA GLY A 471 16.72 -9.83 -22.01
C GLY A 471 15.58 -10.25 -21.08
N GLY A 472 15.07 -11.47 -21.21
CA GLY A 472 14.01 -12.00 -20.34
C GLY A 472 12.58 -11.78 -20.83
N THR A 473 12.42 -11.33 -22.07
CA THR A 473 11.10 -11.05 -22.67
C THR A 473 10.53 -12.23 -23.47
N GLN A 474 11.39 -13.17 -23.88
CA GLN A 474 11.02 -14.35 -24.65
C GLN A 474 11.71 -15.59 -24.09
N PHE A 475 11.16 -16.77 -24.38
CA PHE A 475 11.75 -18.05 -24.01
C PHE A 475 11.52 -19.12 -25.07
N ARG A 476 12.26 -20.21 -24.97
CA ARG A 476 12.02 -21.46 -25.72
C ARG A 476 11.96 -22.64 -24.77
N VAL A 477 11.16 -23.63 -25.12
CA VAL A 477 11.11 -24.92 -24.44
C VAL A 477 12.07 -25.88 -25.14
N ARG A 478 12.95 -26.50 -24.38
CA ARG A 478 13.87 -27.55 -24.83
C ARG A 478 13.36 -28.90 -24.33
N LEU A 479 13.15 -29.84 -25.24
CA LEU A 479 12.74 -31.20 -24.95
C LEU A 479 13.92 -32.14 -25.24
N GLN A 480 14.42 -32.81 -24.21
CA GLN A 480 15.46 -33.82 -24.33
C GLN A 480 14.80 -35.21 -24.26
N VAL A 481 14.89 -35.94 -25.38
CA VAL A 481 14.39 -37.30 -25.57
C VAL A 481 15.56 -38.27 -25.42
N ARG A 482 15.50 -39.16 -24.42
CA ARG A 482 16.57 -40.12 -24.10
C ARG A 482 16.51 -41.40 -24.93
N ASP A 483 15.29 -41.85 -25.22
CA ASP A 483 15.04 -43.10 -25.94
C ASP A 483 14.85 -42.81 -27.43
N SER A 484 15.65 -43.43 -28.29
CA SER A 484 15.63 -43.16 -29.74
C SER A 484 14.37 -43.63 -30.46
N ASP A 485 13.56 -44.46 -29.83
CA ASP A 485 12.27 -44.95 -30.34
C ASP A 485 11.06 -44.11 -29.89
N VAL A 486 11.31 -42.98 -29.20
CA VAL A 486 10.28 -42.00 -28.82
C VAL A 486 10.30 -40.83 -29.80
N GLU A 487 9.16 -40.55 -30.42
CA GLU A 487 8.93 -39.43 -31.33
C GLU A 487 8.03 -38.38 -30.67
N VAL A 488 8.44 -37.11 -30.66
CA VAL A 488 7.58 -36.00 -30.23
C VAL A 488 6.84 -35.46 -31.44
N LEU A 489 5.51 -35.50 -31.39
CA LEU A 489 4.62 -35.13 -32.50
C LEU A 489 4.20 -33.66 -32.43
N SER A 490 3.85 -33.16 -31.24
CA SER A 490 3.42 -31.78 -31.04
C SER A 490 3.77 -31.26 -29.64
N LEU A 491 3.92 -29.94 -29.53
CA LEU A 491 4.12 -29.23 -28.27
C LEU A 491 3.16 -28.03 -28.21
N ARG A 492 2.39 -27.95 -27.14
CA ARG A 492 1.59 -26.79 -26.80
C ARG A 492 2.09 -26.14 -25.53
N VAL A 493 2.14 -24.82 -25.53
CA VAL A 493 2.52 -24.00 -24.38
C VAL A 493 1.40 -22.98 -24.17
N ASP A 494 0.78 -23.00 -23.00
CA ASP A 494 -0.36 -22.12 -22.68
C ASP A 494 -1.51 -22.25 -23.71
N GLY A 495 -1.84 -23.48 -24.08
CA GLY A 495 -2.91 -23.82 -25.03
C GLY A 495 -2.58 -23.61 -26.52
N ASN A 496 -1.51 -22.84 -26.82
CA ASN A 496 -1.11 -22.52 -28.19
C ASN A 496 -0.10 -23.55 -28.73
N GLU A 497 -0.31 -24.00 -29.97
CA GLU A 497 0.63 -24.87 -30.67
C GLU A 497 1.83 -24.06 -31.16
N GLY A 498 3.03 -24.48 -30.75
CA GLY A 498 4.28 -23.86 -31.17
C GLY A 498 5.00 -24.76 -32.18
N PRO A 499 5.65 -24.20 -33.22
CA PRO A 499 6.48 -25.01 -34.09
C PRO A 499 7.63 -25.62 -33.28
N ILE A 500 7.92 -26.90 -33.55
CA ILE A 500 9.05 -27.63 -32.96
C ILE A 500 10.09 -27.95 -34.03
N TYR A 501 11.36 -27.86 -33.66
CA TYR A 501 12.49 -28.09 -34.55
C TYR A 501 13.45 -29.08 -33.89
N SER A 502 13.93 -30.06 -34.65
CA SER A 502 15.03 -30.92 -34.21
C SER A 502 16.34 -30.17 -34.36
N GLN A 503 17.03 -29.90 -33.26
CA GLN A 503 18.32 -29.22 -33.29
C GLN A 503 19.48 -30.22 -33.45
N GLN A 504 19.35 -31.39 -32.82
CA GLN A 504 20.26 -32.52 -32.90
C GLN A 504 19.53 -33.80 -32.45
N VAL A 505 20.16 -34.97 -32.62
CA VAL A 505 19.56 -36.26 -32.21
C VAL A 505 19.18 -36.20 -30.73
N GLY A 506 17.89 -36.41 -30.44
CA GLY A 506 17.35 -36.41 -29.08
C GLY A 506 17.10 -35.03 -28.46
N LEU A 507 17.34 -33.91 -29.15
CA LEU A 507 17.04 -32.56 -28.65
C LEU A 507 16.11 -31.81 -29.61
N ILE A 508 14.92 -31.47 -29.11
CA ILE A 508 13.87 -30.75 -29.83
C ILE A 508 13.66 -29.39 -29.14
N VAL A 509 13.50 -28.34 -29.92
CA VAL A 509 13.29 -26.98 -29.40
C VAL A 509 12.04 -26.35 -29.99
N SER A 510 11.33 -25.55 -29.19
CA SER A 510 10.18 -24.76 -29.67
C SER A 510 10.61 -23.51 -30.44
N GLY A 511 9.67 -22.90 -31.16
CA GLY A 511 9.72 -21.49 -31.56
C GLY A 511 9.79 -20.54 -30.36
N LEU A 512 9.99 -19.24 -30.63
CA LEU A 512 10.05 -18.19 -29.61
C LEU A 512 8.66 -17.91 -29.02
N ILE A 513 8.57 -17.90 -27.70
CA ILE A 513 7.33 -17.65 -26.95
C ILE A 513 7.52 -16.40 -26.09
N SER A 514 6.54 -15.49 -26.09
CA SER A 514 6.59 -14.29 -25.26
C SER A 514 6.39 -14.65 -23.79
N VAL A 515 7.21 -14.09 -22.90
CA VAL A 515 7.00 -14.21 -21.46
C VAL A 515 5.69 -13.55 -21.03
N SER A 516 5.19 -12.54 -21.76
CA SER A 516 3.94 -11.82 -21.43
C SER A 516 2.66 -12.64 -21.54
N SER A 517 2.70 -13.83 -22.16
CA SER A 517 1.56 -14.76 -22.16
C SER A 517 1.37 -15.47 -20.82
N LEU A 518 2.41 -15.54 -19.99
CA LEU A 518 2.35 -16.26 -18.71
C LEU A 518 1.78 -15.39 -17.60
N GLY A 519 1.11 -16.02 -16.63
CA GLY A 519 0.72 -15.38 -15.37
C GLY A 519 1.91 -14.79 -14.62
N TYR A 520 1.64 -13.99 -13.58
CA TYR A 520 2.72 -13.30 -12.84
C TYR A 520 3.74 -14.25 -12.20
N GLU A 521 3.32 -15.45 -11.80
CA GLU A 521 4.17 -16.50 -11.20
C GLU A 521 5.27 -17.02 -12.14
N GLY A 522 5.14 -16.74 -13.44
CA GLY A 522 6.09 -17.18 -14.46
C GLY A 522 5.98 -18.69 -14.76
N SER A 523 4.95 -19.38 -14.28
CA SER A 523 4.71 -20.79 -14.60
C SER A 523 3.61 -20.97 -15.64
N THR A 524 3.71 -22.05 -16.42
CA THR A 524 2.64 -22.50 -17.32
C THR A 524 2.73 -24.01 -17.52
N ARG A 525 1.58 -24.63 -17.84
CA ARG A 525 1.50 -26.01 -18.28
C ARG A 525 1.92 -26.11 -19.75
N ILE A 526 2.76 -27.10 -20.04
CA ILE A 526 3.06 -27.55 -21.39
C ILE A 526 2.46 -28.93 -21.61
N ARG A 527 1.94 -29.13 -22.81
CA ARG A 527 1.38 -30.40 -23.28
C ARG A 527 2.24 -30.92 -24.42
N ILE A 528 2.80 -32.10 -24.23
CA ILE A 528 3.68 -32.76 -25.20
C ILE A 528 2.97 -34.01 -25.69
N LEU A 529 2.72 -34.11 -26.99
CA LEU A 529 2.21 -35.33 -27.60
C LEU A 529 3.40 -36.16 -28.09
N ALA A 530 3.56 -37.37 -27.54
CA ALA A 530 4.67 -38.25 -27.88
C ALA A 530 4.19 -39.66 -28.23
N LYS A 531 4.94 -40.35 -29.09
CA LYS A 531 4.64 -41.69 -29.59
C LYS A 531 5.86 -42.61 -29.43
N ARG A 532 5.62 -43.82 -28.94
CA ARG A 532 6.59 -44.94 -28.96
C ARG A 532 5.94 -46.18 -29.54
N GLN A 533 5.06 -46.82 -28.75
CA GLN A 533 4.15 -47.88 -29.20
C GLN A 533 2.73 -47.33 -29.37
N ASN A 534 2.25 -46.62 -28.35
CA ASN A 534 1.00 -45.85 -28.36
C ASN A 534 1.31 -44.35 -28.26
N THR A 535 0.38 -43.51 -28.73
CA THR A 535 0.45 -42.06 -28.51
C THR A 535 0.00 -41.73 -27.09
N ARG A 536 0.74 -40.89 -26.37
CA ARG A 536 0.40 -40.40 -25.04
C ARG A 536 0.59 -38.90 -24.95
N VAL A 537 -0.24 -38.27 -24.11
CA VAL A 537 -0.13 -36.86 -23.74
C VAL A 537 0.70 -36.77 -22.45
N ILE A 538 1.76 -35.98 -22.47
CA ILE A 538 2.63 -35.71 -21.33
C ILE A 538 2.40 -34.26 -20.90
N ASN A 539 1.88 -34.08 -19.69
CA ASN A 539 1.71 -32.77 -19.08
C ASN A 539 2.90 -32.45 -18.15
N ARG A 540 3.48 -31.27 -18.30
CA ARG A 540 4.55 -30.74 -17.44
C ARG A 540 4.24 -29.29 -17.07
N VAL A 541 4.76 -28.84 -15.94
CA VAL A 541 4.75 -27.41 -15.58
C VAL A 541 6.16 -26.91 -15.73
N ILE A 542 6.34 -25.85 -16.50
CA ILE A 542 7.60 -25.13 -16.60
C ILE A 542 7.50 -23.83 -15.79
N ARG A 543 8.63 -23.38 -15.24
CA ARG A 543 8.73 -22.13 -14.49
C ARG A 543 9.83 -21.27 -15.10
N ILE A 544 9.50 -19.99 -15.28
CA ILE A 544 10.41 -18.97 -15.78
C ILE A 544 10.75 -18.05 -14.61
N GLU A 545 12.04 -17.95 -14.32
CA GLU A 545 12.54 -16.99 -13.35
C GLU A 545 12.42 -15.59 -13.96
N ARG A 546 11.60 -14.77 -13.31
CA ARG A 546 11.46 -13.33 -13.59
C ARG A 546 12.08 -12.59 -12.42
N GLU A 547 12.79 -11.50 -12.70
CA GLU A 547 13.28 -10.59 -11.67
C GLU A 547 12.89 -9.16 -12.04
N GLY A 548 12.72 -8.31 -11.03
CA GLY A 548 12.32 -6.91 -11.19
C GLY A 548 10.84 -6.67 -10.92
N LEU A 549 10.29 -5.61 -11.54
CA LEU A 549 8.90 -5.20 -11.40
C LEU A 549 8.08 -5.76 -12.57
N VAL A 550 7.01 -6.49 -12.28
CA VAL A 550 6.06 -6.99 -13.28
C VAL A 550 4.74 -6.28 -13.07
N VAL A 551 4.16 -5.70 -14.12
CA VAL A 551 2.94 -4.90 -14.05
C VAL A 551 1.89 -5.49 -14.97
N LEU A 552 0.64 -5.55 -14.51
CA LEU A 552 -0.49 -5.93 -15.34
C LEU A 552 -0.87 -4.77 -16.26
N ARG A 553 -0.82 -4.97 -17.57
CA ARG A 553 -1.20 -3.98 -18.59
C ARG A 553 -2.05 -4.65 -19.66
N LYS A 554 -3.27 -4.14 -19.90
CA LYS A 554 -4.19 -4.67 -20.91
C LYS A 554 -4.41 -6.18 -20.78
N GLY A 555 -4.69 -6.64 -19.55
CA GLY A 555 -4.89 -8.06 -19.24
C GLY A 555 -3.63 -8.95 -19.34
N ARG A 556 -2.43 -8.39 -19.50
CA ARG A 556 -1.16 -9.16 -19.64
C ARG A 556 -0.11 -8.71 -18.64
N TRP A 557 0.60 -9.67 -18.06
CA TRP A 557 1.71 -9.42 -17.14
C TRP A 557 2.97 -9.09 -17.93
N GLN A 558 3.51 -7.89 -17.76
CA GLN A 558 4.68 -7.40 -18.49
C GLN A 558 5.78 -6.98 -17.53
N THR A 559 7.02 -7.35 -17.83
CA THR A 559 8.18 -6.87 -17.07
C THR A 559 8.41 -5.40 -17.38
N HIS A 560 8.35 -4.56 -16.35
CA HIS A 560 8.69 -3.15 -16.43
C HIS A 560 10.21 -2.98 -16.57
N GLN A 561 10.63 -2.11 -17.48
CA GLN A 561 12.04 -1.82 -17.71
C GLN A 561 12.54 -0.78 -16.70
N ALA A 562 13.67 -1.05 -16.05
CA ALA A 562 14.16 -0.23 -14.94
C ALA A 562 14.52 1.20 -15.35
N GLU A 563 14.84 1.45 -16.61
CA GLU A 563 15.11 2.77 -17.18
C GLU A 563 13.85 3.64 -17.35
N ASN A 564 12.67 3.04 -17.35
CA ASN A 564 11.42 3.75 -17.58
C ASN A 564 10.81 4.25 -16.28
N ALA A 565 10.15 5.41 -16.37
CA ALA A 565 9.34 5.95 -15.29
C ALA A 565 8.13 5.05 -15.00
N ILE A 566 7.68 5.05 -13.74
CA ILE A 566 6.35 4.54 -13.37
C ILE A 566 5.47 5.70 -12.95
N ASP A 567 4.20 5.65 -13.36
CA ASP A 567 3.17 6.58 -12.94
C ASP A 567 2.44 6.02 -11.72
N ALA A 568 2.48 6.73 -10.60
CA ALA A 568 1.93 6.29 -9.34
C ALA A 568 0.40 6.21 -9.34
N THR A 569 -0.29 7.16 -9.98
CA THR A 569 -1.75 7.09 -10.13
C THR A 569 -2.13 5.82 -10.87
N ARG A 570 -1.41 5.48 -11.94
CA ARG A 570 -1.59 4.21 -12.64
C ARG A 570 -1.25 3.00 -11.75
N MET A 571 -0.14 3.01 -11.03
CA MET A 571 0.28 1.94 -10.12
C MET A 571 -0.68 1.74 -8.93
N SER A 572 -1.47 2.76 -8.58
CA SER A 572 -2.53 2.69 -7.57
C SER A 572 -3.80 2.00 -8.10
N ARG A 573 -3.98 1.95 -9.42
CA ARG A 573 -5.10 1.30 -10.10
C ARG A 573 -4.73 -0.12 -10.56
N THR A 574 -3.49 -0.31 -11.03
CA THR A 574 -3.03 -1.60 -11.55
C THR A 574 -2.42 -2.55 -10.53
N GLN A 575 -2.45 -3.84 -10.86
CA GLN A 575 -1.79 -4.90 -10.10
C GLN A 575 -0.32 -5.02 -10.53
N SER A 576 0.56 -5.19 -9.55
CA SER A 576 2.00 -5.30 -9.76
C SER A 576 2.61 -6.35 -8.85
N VAL A 577 3.72 -6.93 -9.29
CA VAL A 577 4.50 -7.92 -8.54
C VAL A 577 5.94 -7.48 -8.55
N VAL A 578 6.53 -7.36 -7.38
CA VAL A 578 7.98 -7.16 -7.24
C VAL A 578 8.61 -8.53 -7.00
N ILE A 579 9.48 -8.94 -7.91
CA ILE A 579 10.24 -10.18 -7.83
C ILE A 579 11.71 -9.80 -7.60
N PRO A 580 12.14 -9.69 -6.34
CA PRO A 580 13.43 -9.07 -6.02
C PRO A 580 14.65 -9.90 -6.47
N GLY A 581 14.45 -11.20 -6.74
CA GLY A 581 15.48 -12.15 -7.16
C GLY A 581 15.78 -13.20 -6.09
N THR A 582 16.81 -14.01 -6.32
CA THR A 582 17.23 -15.06 -5.37
C THR A 582 18.29 -14.53 -4.38
N THR A 583 17.93 -14.32 -3.12
CA THR A 583 18.90 -14.10 -2.03
C THR A 583 18.58 -15.00 -0.84
N ASN A 584 19.63 -15.50 -0.18
CA ASN A 584 19.54 -16.40 0.98
C ASN A 584 19.51 -15.66 2.32
N ARG A 585 19.29 -14.33 2.36
CA ARG A 585 19.53 -13.53 3.56
C ARG A 585 18.34 -13.43 4.52
N GLY A 586 18.69 -13.22 5.80
CA GLY A 586 17.84 -13.14 6.98
C GLY A 586 16.76 -12.06 6.95
N GLU A 587 17.04 -10.91 6.35
CA GLU A 587 16.44 -9.63 6.71
C GLU A 587 15.21 -9.23 5.87
N GLY A 588 14.78 -10.07 4.92
CA GLY A 588 13.64 -9.78 4.05
C GLY A 588 13.99 -8.78 2.94
N TRP A 589 12.99 -8.34 2.19
CA TRP A 589 13.16 -7.37 1.10
C TRP A 589 12.44 -6.07 1.46
N THR A 590 13.06 -4.95 1.14
CA THR A 590 12.51 -3.61 1.36
C THR A 590 12.39 -2.88 0.03
N LEU A 591 11.19 -2.36 -0.25
CA LEU A 591 10.91 -1.47 -1.37
C LEU A 591 11.07 -0.02 -0.91
N ILE A 592 11.80 0.81 -1.65
CA ILE A 592 12.16 2.16 -1.25
C ILE A 592 12.02 3.13 -2.43
N GLU A 593 11.44 4.30 -2.17
CA GLU A 593 11.45 5.46 -3.06
C GLU A 593 12.12 6.64 -2.32
N GLY A 594 13.29 7.06 -2.80
CA GLY A 594 14.09 8.06 -2.07
C GLY A 594 14.47 7.56 -0.68
N SER A 595 13.93 8.19 0.36
CA SER A 595 14.07 7.78 1.76
C SER A 595 12.83 7.11 2.34
N ARG A 596 11.77 6.94 1.54
CA ARG A 596 10.50 6.37 1.96
C ARG A 596 10.52 4.86 1.78
N ARG A 597 10.20 4.12 2.85
CA ARG A 597 9.88 2.70 2.76
C ARG A 597 8.45 2.53 2.24
N ILE A 598 8.29 1.67 1.26
CA ILE A 598 7.00 1.31 0.67
C ILE A 598 6.66 -0.12 1.08
N ALA A 599 5.38 -0.38 1.34
CA ALA A 599 4.90 -1.73 1.64
C ALA A 599 5.23 -2.71 0.50
N LEU A 600 5.81 -3.85 0.86
CA LEU A 600 6.26 -4.87 -0.09
C LEU A 600 5.80 -6.25 0.34
N SER A 601 4.96 -6.88 -0.48
CA SER A 601 4.69 -8.30 -0.48
C SER A 601 5.46 -8.97 -1.62
N PRO A 602 6.69 -9.47 -1.39
CA PRO A 602 7.52 -9.99 -2.46
C PRO A 602 6.85 -11.20 -3.13
N CYS A 603 6.94 -11.27 -4.46
CA CYS A 603 6.35 -12.31 -5.29
C CYS A 603 4.81 -12.44 -5.20
N LYS A 604 4.11 -11.46 -4.61
CA LYS A 604 2.65 -11.40 -4.58
C LYS A 604 2.14 -10.20 -5.38
N SER A 605 0.95 -10.36 -5.95
CA SER A 605 0.22 -9.28 -6.60
C SER A 605 -0.23 -8.25 -5.57
N GLN A 606 0.11 -6.98 -5.79
CA GLN A 606 -0.28 -5.86 -4.95
C GLN A 606 -0.42 -4.58 -5.78
N ARG A 607 -1.23 -3.64 -5.28
CA ARG A 607 -1.26 -2.26 -5.74
C ARG A 607 -0.22 -1.44 -5.00
N MET A 608 0.38 -0.46 -5.66
CA MET A 608 1.29 0.48 -5.01
C MET A 608 0.57 1.82 -4.85
N THR A 609 -0.03 2.03 -3.68
CA THR A 609 -0.90 3.20 -3.38
C THR A 609 -0.20 4.32 -2.62
N ASP A 610 1.07 4.11 -2.25
CA ASP A 610 1.78 4.91 -1.25
C ASP A 610 3.15 5.40 -1.75
N LEU A 611 3.18 5.72 -3.05
CA LEU A 611 4.32 6.30 -3.74
C LEU A 611 4.36 7.82 -3.52
N GLY A 612 5.56 8.38 -3.45
CA GLY A 612 5.81 9.80 -3.19
C GLY A 612 5.84 10.69 -4.44
N CYS A 613 6.12 10.13 -5.61
CA CYS A 613 5.89 10.72 -6.94
C CYS A 613 6.72 11.96 -7.28
N ARG A 614 7.87 12.18 -6.64
CA ARG A 614 8.70 13.38 -6.83
C ARG A 614 9.94 13.15 -7.70
N GLY A 615 9.89 12.13 -8.55
CA GLY A 615 10.95 11.79 -9.50
C GLY A 615 12.07 10.91 -8.93
N TRP A 616 11.90 10.36 -7.72
CA TRP A 616 12.87 9.44 -7.13
C TRP A 616 12.79 8.06 -7.78
N PRO A 617 13.91 7.34 -7.94
CA PRO A 617 13.90 5.96 -8.43
C PRO A 617 13.21 5.02 -7.43
N LEU A 618 12.48 4.05 -7.95
CA LEU A 618 11.94 2.94 -7.17
C LEU A 618 13.01 1.84 -7.08
N ARG A 619 13.35 1.42 -5.87
CA ARG A 619 14.44 0.48 -5.60
C ARG A 619 14.01 -0.63 -4.67
N VAL A 620 14.62 -1.80 -4.82
CA VAL A 620 14.48 -2.92 -3.90
C VAL A 620 15.85 -3.32 -3.35
N THR A 621 15.91 -3.62 -2.06
CA THR A 621 17.12 -4.02 -1.34
C THR A 621 16.80 -5.14 -0.35
N ASP A 622 17.76 -6.00 -0.06
CA ASP A 622 17.64 -7.13 0.87
C ASP A 622 17.96 -6.74 2.34
N HIS A 623 17.97 -5.44 2.63
CA HIS A 623 18.25 -4.88 3.95
C HIS A 623 17.10 -3.96 4.42
N GLU A 624 16.86 -3.92 5.73
CA GLU A 624 15.80 -3.09 6.34
C GLU A 624 16.17 -1.59 6.39
N PHE A 625 17.45 -1.26 6.23
CA PHE A 625 17.99 0.09 6.37
C PHE A 625 18.78 0.46 5.11
N ASN A 626 18.77 1.75 4.75
CA ASN A 626 19.55 2.37 3.66
C ASN A 626 21.09 2.23 3.86
N ARG A 627 21.60 1.02 4.03
CA ARG A 627 23.03 0.73 3.95
C ARG A 627 23.40 0.74 2.49
N VAL A 628 24.17 1.75 2.11
CA VAL A 628 24.74 1.92 0.77
C VAL A 628 25.87 0.90 0.56
N ASP A 629 25.62 -0.38 0.81
CA ASP A 629 26.44 -1.41 0.18
C ASP A 629 25.84 -1.59 -1.23
N SER A 630 26.32 -0.73 -2.14
CA SER A 630 25.77 -0.48 -3.49
C SER A 630 25.60 -1.73 -4.36
N SER A 631 26.19 -2.86 -3.95
CA SER A 631 26.06 -4.15 -4.62
C SER A 631 24.69 -4.83 -4.46
N SER A 632 23.88 -4.46 -3.46
CA SER A 632 22.58 -5.07 -3.16
C SER A 632 21.36 -4.29 -3.65
N LEU A 633 21.56 -3.06 -4.10
CA LEU A 633 20.48 -2.11 -4.39
C LEU A 633 20.07 -2.19 -5.86
N ARG A 634 18.88 -2.74 -6.11
CA ARG A 634 18.38 -2.96 -7.46
C ARG A 634 17.34 -1.90 -7.81
N VAL A 635 17.54 -1.21 -8.94
CA VAL A 635 16.58 -0.24 -9.47
C VAL A 635 15.46 -0.98 -10.21
N LEU A 636 14.22 -0.71 -9.82
CA LEU A 636 13.01 -1.24 -10.44
C LEU A 636 12.39 -0.25 -11.43
N ALA A 637 12.55 1.05 -11.19
CA ALA A 637 12.14 2.13 -12.10
C ALA A 637 13.05 3.35 -11.90
N ALA A 638 13.35 4.07 -12.98
CA ALA A 638 14.30 5.17 -12.96
C ALA A 638 13.76 6.36 -12.16
N ASN A 639 12.45 6.54 -12.19
CA ASN A 639 11.76 7.55 -11.42
C ASN A 639 10.27 7.20 -11.24
N VAL A 640 9.71 7.68 -10.15
CA VAL A 640 8.29 7.62 -9.83
C VAL A 640 7.69 9.00 -10.03
N ILE A 641 6.68 9.09 -10.89
CA ILE A 641 5.99 10.32 -11.28
C ILE A 641 4.49 10.19 -11.02
N ASP A 642 3.76 11.29 -11.07
CA ASP A 642 2.30 11.27 -10.97
C ASP A 642 1.65 12.27 -11.93
N ARG A 643 1.07 11.77 -13.02
CA ARG A 643 0.29 12.58 -13.95
C ARG A 643 -1.20 12.69 -13.59
N GLY A 644 -1.63 11.99 -12.55
CA GLY A 644 -3.03 11.93 -12.14
C GLY A 644 -3.93 11.46 -13.28
N ILE A 645 -5.02 12.18 -13.52
CA ILE A 645 -5.96 11.85 -14.60
C ILE A 645 -5.49 12.27 -16.00
N VAL A 646 -4.42 13.06 -16.13
CA VAL A 646 -3.95 13.58 -17.43
C VAL A 646 -3.01 12.56 -18.08
N GLN A 647 -3.35 12.07 -19.28
CA GLN A 647 -2.50 11.11 -20.00
C GLN A 647 -1.42 11.81 -20.81
N ASP A 648 -1.81 12.84 -21.56
CA ASP A 648 -0.93 13.63 -22.40
C ASP A 648 -1.46 15.05 -22.57
N ALA A 649 -0.62 15.96 -23.04
CA ALA A 649 -1.06 17.25 -23.55
C ALA A 649 -0.13 17.73 -24.67
N ALA A 650 -0.66 18.54 -25.57
CA ALA A 650 0.11 19.13 -26.64
C ALA A 650 -0.43 20.50 -27.02
N GLN A 651 0.48 21.44 -27.25
CA GLN A 651 0.17 22.68 -27.94
C GLN A 651 -0.04 22.39 -29.44
N LEU A 652 -1.18 22.80 -29.99
CA LEU A 652 -1.54 22.49 -31.36
C LEU A 652 -0.60 23.21 -32.37
N PRO A 653 -0.11 22.53 -33.42
CA PRO A 653 0.81 23.13 -34.38
C PRO A 653 0.23 24.40 -35.02
N GLY A 654 1.01 25.49 -35.01
CA GLY A 654 0.60 26.78 -35.58
C GLY A 654 -0.52 27.49 -34.80
N SER A 655 -0.83 27.03 -33.58
CA SER A 655 -1.83 27.61 -32.68
C SER A 655 -1.29 27.71 -31.26
N ARG A 656 -1.95 28.54 -30.44
CA ARG A 656 -1.70 28.64 -28.99
C ARG A 656 -2.62 27.72 -28.18
N CYS A 657 -3.57 27.08 -28.84
CA CYS A 657 -4.48 26.16 -28.18
C CYS A 657 -3.72 24.96 -27.63
N VAL A 658 -4.04 24.57 -26.40
CA VAL A 658 -3.51 23.36 -25.77
C VAL A 658 -4.62 22.33 -25.71
N ARG A 659 -4.32 21.13 -26.21
CA ARG A 659 -5.16 19.94 -26.04
C ARG A 659 -4.59 19.12 -24.89
N ILE A 660 -5.43 18.76 -23.93
CA ILE A 660 -5.11 17.94 -22.76
C ILE A 660 -5.95 16.67 -22.86
N GLU A 661 -5.30 15.53 -22.96
CA GLU A 661 -5.92 14.21 -23.03
C GLU A 661 -6.08 13.62 -21.62
N LEU A 662 -7.29 13.23 -21.27
CA LEU A 662 -7.66 12.68 -19.97
C LEU A 662 -7.83 11.16 -20.05
N SER A 663 -7.56 10.50 -18.93
CA SER A 663 -7.75 9.05 -18.76
C SER A 663 -9.21 8.64 -18.71
N ASP A 664 -10.05 9.52 -18.18
CA ASP A 664 -11.48 9.32 -18.00
C ASP A 664 -12.21 10.53 -18.57
N ARG A 665 -13.42 10.32 -19.12
CA ARG A 665 -14.23 11.41 -19.64
C ARG A 665 -14.77 12.26 -18.49
N ILE A 666 -14.39 13.54 -18.48
CA ILE A 666 -14.88 14.53 -17.53
C ILE A 666 -15.47 15.70 -18.32
N ASP A 667 -16.77 15.93 -18.16
CA ASP A 667 -17.40 17.15 -18.67
C ASP A 667 -17.14 18.29 -17.64
N PRO A 668 -16.53 19.42 -18.02
CA PRO A 668 -16.15 20.48 -17.09
C PRO A 668 -17.40 21.16 -16.50
N GLY A 669 -17.56 21.09 -15.19
CA GLY A 669 -18.51 21.89 -14.41
C GLY A 669 -17.87 23.15 -13.83
N ASN A 670 -18.67 24.08 -13.28
CA ASN A 670 -18.22 25.40 -12.81
C ASN A 670 -17.01 25.42 -11.86
N ASP A 671 -16.79 24.35 -11.10
CA ASP A 671 -15.69 24.21 -10.15
C ASP A 671 -14.40 23.61 -10.79
N HIS A 672 -14.42 23.31 -12.09
CA HIS A 672 -13.28 22.77 -12.83
C HIS A 672 -12.44 23.88 -13.44
N HIS A 673 -11.13 23.68 -13.37
CA HIS A 673 -10.13 24.59 -13.90
C HIS A 673 -9.09 23.83 -14.71
N CYS A 674 -8.58 24.49 -15.75
CA CYS A 674 -7.36 24.09 -16.44
C CYS A 674 -6.30 25.15 -16.20
N VAL A 675 -5.09 24.74 -15.79
CA VAL A 675 -3.98 25.65 -15.49
C VAL A 675 -2.80 25.33 -16.38
N LEU A 676 -2.27 26.33 -17.08
CA LEU A 676 -1.07 26.24 -17.93
C LEU A 676 0.09 27.00 -17.28
N TRP A 677 1.30 26.46 -17.45
CA TRP A 677 2.55 27.10 -17.05
C TRP A 677 3.48 27.23 -18.26
N THR A 678 3.95 28.44 -18.56
CA THR A 678 4.77 28.74 -19.74
C THR A 678 6.26 28.74 -19.42
N GLU A 679 7.09 28.66 -20.46
CA GLU A 679 8.55 28.73 -20.36
C GLU A 679 9.08 30.01 -19.70
N SER A 680 8.36 31.13 -19.87
CA SER A 680 8.64 32.41 -19.21
C SER A 680 8.17 32.50 -17.75
N GLY A 681 7.58 31.43 -17.22
CA GLY A 681 7.09 31.37 -15.84
C GLY A 681 5.68 31.94 -15.63
N ARG A 682 4.93 32.25 -16.70
CA ARG A 682 3.55 32.74 -16.57
C ARG A 682 2.58 31.61 -16.26
N LEU A 683 1.62 31.87 -15.38
CA LEU A 683 0.50 30.98 -15.09
C LEU A 683 -0.77 31.51 -15.74
N ILE A 684 -1.53 30.61 -16.36
CA ILE A 684 -2.78 30.94 -17.04
C ILE A 684 -3.85 29.96 -16.56
N ASN A 685 -4.97 30.48 -16.07
CA ASN A 685 -6.09 29.69 -15.57
C ASN A 685 -7.30 29.84 -16.50
N PHE A 686 -7.97 28.72 -16.78
CA PHE A 686 -9.16 28.63 -17.61
C PHE A 686 -10.31 28.07 -16.76
N GLY A 687 -11.44 28.77 -16.73
CA GLY A 687 -12.67 28.27 -16.10
C GLY A 687 -13.42 27.31 -17.03
N ALA A 688 -14.49 26.69 -16.53
CA ALA A 688 -15.32 25.76 -17.31
C ALA A 688 -15.84 26.34 -18.64
N ASP A 689 -16.19 27.62 -18.67
CA ASP A 689 -16.72 28.32 -19.84
C ASP A 689 -15.67 28.45 -20.98
N ASP A 690 -14.38 28.39 -20.65
CA ASP A 690 -13.26 28.49 -21.58
C ASP A 690 -12.78 27.13 -22.12
N ILE A 691 -13.29 26.02 -21.57
CA ILE A 691 -12.84 24.67 -21.87
C ILE A 691 -13.77 24.02 -22.90
N ARG A 692 -13.22 23.68 -24.07
CA ARG A 692 -13.93 22.89 -25.08
C ARG A 692 -13.64 21.40 -24.88
N CYS A 693 -14.68 20.59 -24.72
CA CYS A 693 -14.53 19.15 -24.54
C CYS A 693 -14.71 18.40 -25.88
N ASP A 694 -13.78 17.50 -26.20
CA ASP A 694 -13.86 16.56 -27.32
C ASP A 694 -13.53 15.15 -26.85
N GLN A 695 -14.55 14.31 -26.65
CA GLN A 695 -14.44 12.93 -26.14
C GLN A 695 -13.70 12.83 -24.79
N LEU A 696 -12.39 12.56 -24.83
CA LEU A 696 -11.48 12.43 -23.70
C LEU A 696 -10.53 13.63 -23.58
N SER A 697 -10.69 14.67 -24.40
CA SER A 697 -9.78 15.80 -24.46
C SER A 697 -10.45 17.10 -24.01
N TRP A 698 -9.71 17.90 -23.27
CA TRP A 698 -10.01 19.30 -23.04
C TRP A 698 -9.15 20.15 -23.95
N VAL A 699 -9.74 21.14 -24.60
CA VAL A 699 -9.04 22.10 -25.46
C VAL A 699 -9.28 23.49 -24.90
N VAL A 700 -8.19 24.16 -24.56
CA VAL A 700 -8.20 25.55 -24.08
C VAL A 700 -7.52 26.46 -25.09
N ASP A 701 -8.06 27.66 -25.25
CA ASP A 701 -7.54 28.69 -26.15
C ASP A 701 -7.17 29.93 -25.34
N PRO A 702 -5.88 30.27 -25.18
CA PRO A 702 -5.45 31.46 -24.43
C PRO A 702 -6.11 32.76 -24.87
N ALA A 703 -6.54 32.86 -26.14
CA ALA A 703 -7.26 34.03 -26.62
C ALA A 703 -8.64 34.21 -25.96
N SER A 704 -9.25 33.14 -25.42
CA SER A 704 -10.56 33.20 -24.76
C SER A 704 -10.51 33.98 -23.44
N VAL A 705 -9.38 33.93 -22.74
CA VAL A 705 -9.12 34.63 -21.47
C VAL A 705 -8.36 35.95 -21.65
N GLY A 706 -8.19 36.42 -22.89
CA GLY A 706 -7.53 37.69 -23.20
C GLY A 706 -6.01 37.70 -22.96
N VAL A 707 -5.38 36.52 -22.81
CA VAL A 707 -3.94 36.41 -22.54
C VAL A 707 -3.19 36.12 -23.84
N ASP A 708 -2.34 37.07 -24.23
CA ASP A 708 -1.42 36.93 -25.37
C ASP A 708 -0.03 36.52 -24.84
N TYR A 709 0.47 35.35 -25.29
CA TYR A 709 1.84 34.91 -25.04
C TYR A 709 2.44 34.24 -26.29
N GLU A 710 3.75 34.38 -26.47
CA GLU A 710 4.50 33.76 -27.59
C GLU A 710 5.28 32.52 -27.15
N ASP A 711 5.35 32.25 -25.85
CA ASP A 711 6.18 31.19 -25.27
C ASP A 711 5.54 29.80 -25.34
N LEU A 712 6.37 28.76 -25.21
CA LEU A 712 5.89 27.37 -25.16
C LEU A 712 5.28 27.05 -23.79
N VAL A 713 4.27 26.19 -23.80
CA VAL A 713 3.70 25.62 -22.58
C VAL A 713 4.61 24.49 -22.09
N VAL A 714 5.06 24.59 -20.84
CA VAL A 714 5.96 23.61 -20.22
C VAL A 714 5.26 22.69 -19.24
N ALA A 715 4.11 23.10 -18.69
CA ALA A 715 3.23 22.23 -17.92
C ALA A 715 1.75 22.62 -18.08
N ALA A 716 0.87 21.64 -17.93
CA ALA A 716 -0.59 21.80 -17.95
C ALA A 716 -1.22 20.92 -16.88
N ALA A 717 -2.29 21.38 -16.24
CA ALA A 717 -2.97 20.63 -15.19
C ALA A 717 -4.48 20.83 -15.24
N VAL A 718 -5.19 19.80 -14.76
CA VAL A 718 -6.63 19.84 -14.52
C VAL A 718 -6.86 19.83 -13.01
N ALA A 719 -7.74 20.70 -12.54
CA ALA A 719 -8.07 20.86 -11.14
C ALA A 719 -9.58 20.96 -10.90
N TYR A 720 -10.01 20.55 -9.71
CA TYR A 720 -11.38 20.69 -9.22
C TYR A 720 -11.34 21.31 -7.83
N ARG A 721 -12.00 22.47 -7.64
CA ARG A 721 -11.98 23.23 -6.37
C ARG A 721 -10.57 23.48 -5.82
N GLY A 722 -9.62 23.82 -6.70
CA GLY A 722 -8.21 24.06 -6.36
C GLY A 722 -7.36 22.80 -6.14
N VAL A 723 -7.97 21.62 -6.08
CA VAL A 723 -7.24 20.35 -5.95
C VAL A 723 -6.82 19.85 -7.33
N ARG A 724 -5.53 19.56 -7.51
CA ARG A 724 -4.99 19.04 -8.78
C ARG A 724 -5.46 17.59 -8.99
N LEU A 725 -6.22 17.36 -10.05
CA LEU A 725 -6.63 16.02 -10.49
C LEU A 725 -5.55 15.33 -11.32
N GLY A 726 -4.76 16.10 -12.08
CA GLY A 726 -3.68 15.57 -12.91
C GLY A 726 -2.85 16.66 -13.56
N SER A 727 -1.66 16.32 -14.01
CA SER A 727 -0.74 17.23 -14.68
C SER A 727 0.09 16.55 -15.76
N TRP A 728 0.47 17.34 -16.75
CA TRP A 728 1.38 17.02 -17.82
C TRP A 728 2.50 18.06 -17.86
N TRP A 729 3.68 17.67 -18.34
CA TRP A 729 4.83 18.55 -18.49
C TRP A 729 5.78 18.07 -19.60
N THR A 730 6.55 19.01 -20.15
CA THR A 730 7.61 18.72 -21.13
C THR A 730 8.93 18.37 -20.45
N ASP A 731 9.91 17.84 -21.18
CA ASP A 731 11.28 17.60 -20.65
C ASP A 731 12.03 18.91 -20.24
N ASP A 732 11.47 20.05 -20.66
CA ASP A 732 11.97 21.41 -20.46
C ASP A 732 11.18 22.19 -19.39
N TRP A 733 10.41 21.49 -18.54
CA TRP A 733 9.67 22.08 -17.41
C TRP A 733 10.50 22.93 -16.44
N TRP A 734 11.82 22.75 -16.44
CA TRP A 734 12.77 23.43 -15.56
C TRP A 734 13.15 24.85 -16.05
N ARG A 735 12.85 25.22 -17.30
CA ARG A 735 13.25 26.52 -17.87
C ARG A 735 12.76 27.75 -17.09
N PRO A 736 11.53 27.79 -16.55
CA PRO A 736 11.09 28.90 -15.71
C PRO A 736 11.95 29.14 -14.46
N ILE A 737 12.68 28.12 -13.99
CA ILE A 737 13.59 28.26 -12.85
C ILE A 737 14.77 29.18 -13.21
N THR A 738 15.24 29.11 -14.46
CA THR A 738 16.41 29.87 -14.91
C THR A 738 16.15 31.35 -15.12
N THR A 739 14.88 31.76 -15.13
CA THR A 739 14.46 33.15 -15.30
C THR A 739 14.10 33.82 -13.97
N VAL A 740 14.26 33.14 -12.84
CA VAL A 740 13.97 33.69 -11.51
C VAL A 740 15.01 34.74 -11.14
N ASP A 741 14.56 35.97 -10.88
CA ASP A 741 15.39 37.12 -10.53
C ASP A 741 15.01 37.77 -9.20
N SER A 742 13.97 37.28 -8.54
CA SER A 742 13.36 37.88 -7.35
C SER A 742 12.76 36.82 -6.42
N SER A 743 12.64 37.17 -5.13
CA SER A 743 12.03 36.30 -4.11
C SER A 743 10.56 35.98 -4.41
N GLU A 744 9.81 36.92 -5.01
CA GLU A 744 8.41 36.72 -5.40
C GLU A 744 8.29 35.73 -6.55
N ALA A 745 9.12 35.88 -7.59
CA ALA A 745 9.20 34.91 -8.68
C ALA A 745 9.64 33.52 -8.17
N ALA A 746 10.58 33.46 -7.23
CA ALA A 746 11.02 32.21 -6.62
C ALA A 746 9.88 31.50 -5.86
N ALA A 747 9.08 32.25 -5.09
CA ALA A 747 7.91 31.71 -4.39
C ALA A 747 6.85 31.16 -5.37
N MET A 748 6.59 31.88 -6.45
CA MET A 748 5.69 31.44 -7.52
C MET A 748 6.17 30.13 -8.15
N VAL A 749 7.45 30.08 -8.56
CA VAL A 749 8.06 28.88 -9.15
C VAL A 749 8.03 27.72 -8.15
N ALA A 750 8.40 27.94 -6.90
CA ALA A 750 8.35 26.92 -5.85
C ALA A 750 6.93 26.33 -5.68
N SER A 751 5.90 27.17 -5.76
CA SER A 751 4.49 26.75 -5.71
C SER A 751 4.11 25.91 -6.92
N CYS A 752 4.50 26.31 -8.14
CA CYS A 752 4.29 25.53 -9.36
C CYS A 752 4.96 24.15 -9.28
N LEU A 753 6.24 24.12 -8.87
CA LEU A 753 7.02 22.89 -8.71
C LEU A 753 6.30 21.87 -7.81
N ARG A 754 5.71 22.35 -6.72
CA ARG A 754 4.94 21.54 -5.78
C ARG A 754 3.61 21.09 -6.37
N TRP A 755 2.78 22.05 -6.83
CA TRP A 755 1.38 21.82 -7.21
C TRP A 755 1.21 21.03 -8.52
N PHE A 756 2.09 21.24 -9.51
CA PHE A 756 2.10 20.44 -10.74
C PHE A 756 2.70 19.03 -10.55
N TYR A 757 3.16 18.68 -9.36
CA TYR A 757 3.78 17.37 -9.09
C TYR A 757 5.01 17.08 -9.98
N LEU A 758 5.83 18.10 -10.21
CA LEU A 758 6.97 17.98 -11.12
C LEU A 758 8.05 17.04 -10.54
N PRO A 759 8.72 16.24 -11.38
CA PRO A 759 9.69 15.24 -10.95
C PRO A 759 11.05 15.88 -10.63
N LEU A 760 11.13 16.61 -9.51
CA LEU A 760 12.24 17.49 -9.15
C LEU A 760 13.62 16.82 -9.22
N ARG A 761 13.70 15.52 -8.91
CA ARG A 761 14.97 14.77 -8.97
C ARG A 761 15.53 14.56 -10.38
N GLN A 762 14.72 14.63 -11.43
CA GLN A 762 15.22 14.52 -12.81
C GLN A 762 16.10 15.72 -13.21
N ARG A 763 15.89 16.87 -12.56
CA ARG A 763 16.60 18.14 -12.82
C ARG A 763 17.13 18.75 -11.52
N SER A 764 17.71 17.91 -10.66
CA SER A 764 18.09 18.34 -9.30
C SER A 764 18.96 19.59 -9.31
N LYS A 765 19.92 19.69 -10.24
CA LYS A 765 20.82 20.85 -10.34
C LYS A 765 20.11 22.20 -10.40
N CYS A 766 19.08 22.35 -11.25
CA CYS A 766 18.37 23.63 -11.40
C CYS A 766 17.55 23.96 -10.13
N VAL A 767 16.97 22.94 -9.51
CA VAL A 767 16.23 23.09 -8.25
C VAL A 767 17.19 23.39 -7.09
N ASP A 768 18.37 22.78 -7.08
CA ASP A 768 19.43 23.02 -6.11
C ASP A 768 19.92 24.48 -6.18
N GLU A 769 20.08 25.02 -7.39
CA GLU A 769 20.41 26.44 -7.64
C GLU A 769 19.30 27.38 -7.12
N LEU A 770 18.03 27.11 -7.44
CA LEU A 770 16.88 27.88 -6.93
C LEU A 770 16.84 27.91 -5.39
N VAL A 771 17.04 26.76 -4.75
CA VAL A 771 17.03 26.61 -3.29
C VAL A 771 18.23 27.29 -2.65
N SER A 772 19.40 27.25 -3.30
CA SER A 772 20.60 27.94 -2.83
C SER A 772 20.42 29.45 -2.85
N ASP A 773 19.85 29.99 -3.94
CA ASP A 773 19.77 31.44 -4.17
C ASP A 773 18.54 32.08 -3.50
N PHE A 774 17.44 31.34 -3.36
CA PHE A 774 16.15 31.85 -2.86
C PHE A 774 15.54 30.94 -1.78
N GLY A 775 16.37 30.28 -0.97
CA GLY A 775 15.93 29.25 -0.04
C GLY A 775 14.87 29.70 0.97
N ALA A 776 14.85 30.96 1.40
CA ALA A 776 13.79 31.48 2.28
C ALA A 776 12.41 31.49 1.60
N ALA A 777 12.33 31.95 0.34
CA ALA A 777 11.10 31.96 -0.44
C ALA A 777 10.62 30.53 -0.73
N VAL A 778 11.56 29.62 -1.02
CA VAL A 778 11.24 28.21 -1.25
C VAL A 778 10.77 27.54 0.05
N PHE A 779 11.42 27.81 1.19
CA PHE A 779 11.04 27.27 2.50
C PHE A 779 9.62 27.68 2.86
N ASP A 780 9.29 28.96 2.71
CA ASP A 780 7.96 29.52 2.95
C ASP A 780 6.88 28.72 2.21
N GLN A 781 7.07 28.49 0.90
CA GLN A 781 6.09 27.78 0.07
C GLN A 781 6.07 26.26 0.25
N TRP A 782 7.22 25.65 0.59
CA TRP A 782 7.33 24.20 0.71
C TRP A 782 7.02 23.68 2.11
N CYS A 783 7.17 24.52 3.13
CA CYS A 783 7.12 24.13 4.55
C CYS A 783 6.02 24.80 5.36
N GLN A 784 5.52 26.00 4.98
CA GLN A 784 4.47 26.62 5.78
C GLN A 784 3.14 25.89 5.61
N PHE A 785 2.69 25.36 6.74
CA PHE A 785 1.36 24.78 6.93
C PHE A 785 0.42 25.94 7.26
N GLN A 786 -0.34 26.46 6.29
CA GLN A 786 -1.43 27.36 6.65
C GLN A 786 -2.63 26.52 7.09
N PRO A 787 -3.06 26.58 8.37
CA PRO A 787 -4.19 25.82 8.84
C PRO A 787 -5.45 26.23 8.08
N SER A 788 -6.17 25.23 7.57
CA SER A 788 -7.43 25.31 6.83
C SER A 788 -8.59 26.00 7.57
N SER A 789 -8.38 26.49 8.79
CA SER A 789 -9.40 27.06 9.67
C SER A 789 -9.82 28.50 9.34
N GLN A 790 -9.13 29.22 8.45
CA GLN A 790 -9.52 30.60 8.09
C GLN A 790 -10.04 30.81 6.66
N VAL A 791 -9.92 29.81 5.79
CA VAL A 791 -10.51 29.88 4.44
C VAL A 791 -11.28 28.58 4.18
N GLY A 792 -12.50 28.51 4.70
CA GLY A 792 -13.46 27.55 4.19
C GLY A 792 -13.78 27.87 2.71
N PRO A 793 -14.15 26.88 1.88
CA PRO A 793 -14.57 27.09 0.48
C PRO A 793 -15.95 27.80 0.36
N THR A 794 -16.32 28.62 1.35
CA THR A 794 -17.60 29.31 1.46
C THR A 794 -17.55 30.79 1.10
N ALA A 795 -16.39 31.36 0.77
CA ALA A 795 -16.37 32.62 0.04
C ALA A 795 -16.89 32.34 -1.38
N SER A 796 -17.99 32.98 -1.74
CA SER A 796 -18.75 32.73 -2.96
C SER A 796 -17.89 32.81 -4.22
N LEU A 797 -17.56 31.64 -4.78
CA LEU A 797 -16.95 31.46 -6.11
C LEU A 797 -17.69 32.15 -7.26
N ASN A 798 -18.92 32.64 -7.05
CA ASN A 798 -19.70 33.37 -8.04
C ASN A 798 -19.21 34.80 -8.32
N GLU A 799 -18.32 35.38 -7.52
CA GLU A 799 -17.78 36.74 -7.74
C GLU A 799 -16.40 36.75 -8.44
N HIS A 800 -15.81 35.61 -8.78
CA HIS A 800 -14.39 35.50 -9.18
C HIS A 800 -14.17 35.44 -10.71
N ARG A 801 -14.89 36.26 -11.47
CA ARG A 801 -14.93 36.23 -12.95
C ARG A 801 -13.90 37.13 -13.68
N GLU A 802 -12.93 37.75 -13.00
CA GLU A 802 -11.97 38.66 -13.66
C GLU A 802 -10.50 38.19 -13.55
N THR A 803 -9.81 38.29 -14.68
CA THR A 803 -8.56 37.65 -15.10
C THR A 803 -7.29 38.30 -14.54
N ASP A 804 -6.97 38.08 -13.25
CA ASP A 804 -5.72 38.59 -12.65
C ASP A 804 -4.76 37.44 -12.23
N PRO A 805 -3.45 37.44 -12.61
CA PRO A 805 -2.45 36.46 -12.18
C PRO A 805 -2.38 36.20 -10.66
N VAL A 806 -2.87 37.12 -9.82
CA VAL A 806 -2.98 36.96 -8.37
C VAL A 806 -3.88 35.76 -7.98
N PHE A 807 -4.89 35.41 -8.80
CA PHE A 807 -5.83 34.32 -8.51
C PHE A 807 -5.30 32.90 -8.79
N ALA A 808 -4.28 32.77 -9.66
CA ALA A 808 -3.67 31.46 -9.92
C ALA A 808 -2.95 30.94 -8.67
N PHE A 809 -2.39 31.83 -7.85
CA PHE A 809 -1.64 31.47 -6.66
C PHE A 809 -2.52 30.82 -5.57
N ASP A 810 -3.75 31.28 -5.40
CA ASP A 810 -4.70 30.69 -4.44
C ASP A 810 -5.10 29.25 -4.83
N LEU A 811 -5.14 28.93 -6.14
CA LEU A 811 -5.35 27.57 -6.64
C LEU A 811 -4.15 26.65 -6.37
N LEU A 812 -2.94 27.20 -6.22
CA LEU A 812 -1.73 26.42 -5.93
C LEU A 812 -1.64 25.96 -4.46
N ARG A 813 -2.57 26.41 -3.59
CA ARG A 813 -2.63 26.00 -2.19
C ARG A 813 -3.32 24.64 -2.05
N GLN A 814 -2.54 23.58 -1.80
CA GLN A 814 -3.09 22.25 -1.51
C GLN A 814 -3.14 21.94 -0.01
N ASN A 815 -4.20 21.23 0.37
CA ASN A 815 -4.41 20.71 1.72
C ASN A 815 -3.32 19.69 2.10
N GLU A 816 -2.99 19.78 3.38
CA GLU A 816 -1.94 19.11 4.14
C GLU A 816 -2.02 17.57 4.08
N ASP A 817 -0.86 16.90 4.09
CA ASP A 817 -0.65 15.43 4.15
C ASP A 817 -0.31 14.71 2.84
N GLU A 818 0.73 15.17 2.14
CA GLU A 818 1.36 14.38 1.09
C GLU A 818 2.55 13.56 1.60
N PRO A 819 2.40 12.24 1.74
CA PRO A 819 3.41 11.40 2.37
C PRO A 819 4.75 11.29 1.58
N GLY A 820 4.82 11.81 0.35
CA GLY A 820 6.06 11.92 -0.45
C GLY A 820 6.76 13.28 -0.46
N TRP A 821 6.05 14.36 -0.11
CA TRP A 821 6.57 15.71 -0.27
C TRP A 821 7.71 15.98 0.71
N SER A 822 7.52 15.64 1.98
CA SER A 822 8.49 15.84 3.06
C SER A 822 9.87 15.24 2.75
N ALA A 823 9.94 14.06 2.13
CA ALA A 823 11.21 13.45 1.73
C ALA A 823 11.96 14.29 0.67
N THR A 824 11.22 14.89 -0.25
CA THR A 824 11.75 15.77 -1.30
C THR A 824 12.23 17.08 -0.72
N VAL A 825 11.40 17.71 0.13
CA VAL A 825 11.78 18.96 0.79
C VAL A 825 13.03 18.76 1.66
N ARG A 826 13.11 17.65 2.42
CA ARG A 826 14.32 17.28 3.19
C ARG A 826 15.56 17.22 2.32
N SER A 827 15.47 16.59 1.15
CA SER A 827 16.64 16.43 0.29
C SER A 827 17.13 17.76 -0.27
N PHE A 828 16.24 18.66 -0.66
CA PHE A 828 16.63 19.94 -1.27
C PHE A 828 16.98 21.00 -0.21
N LEU A 829 16.21 21.13 0.88
CA LEU A 829 16.55 22.13 1.90
C LEU A 829 17.76 21.75 2.75
N SER A 830 18.20 20.48 2.73
CA SER A 830 19.46 20.07 3.39
C SER A 830 20.71 20.75 2.85
N ILE A 831 20.69 21.22 1.59
CA ILE A 831 21.81 21.94 0.98
C ILE A 831 21.74 23.47 1.21
N TRP A 832 20.59 23.97 1.63
CA TRP A 832 20.40 25.40 1.90
C TRP A 832 21.13 25.81 3.19
N GLN A 833 21.80 26.95 3.12
CA GLN A 833 22.51 27.59 4.23
C GLN A 833 21.82 28.92 4.52
N PRO A 834 20.82 28.96 5.43
CA PRO A 834 20.06 30.18 5.70
C PRO A 834 20.97 31.25 6.27
N THR A 835 20.77 32.49 5.85
CA THR A 835 21.42 33.65 6.48
C THR A 835 20.78 33.94 7.85
N PRO A 836 21.48 34.66 8.75
CA PRO A 836 20.92 35.01 10.05
C PRO A 836 19.58 35.76 9.95
N ASP A 837 19.45 36.67 8.99
CA ASP A 837 18.23 37.45 8.79
C ASP A 837 17.06 36.57 8.32
N GLU A 838 17.29 35.67 7.36
CA GLU A 838 16.28 34.71 6.88
C GLU A 838 15.82 33.77 8.00
N ALA A 839 16.76 33.21 8.76
CA ALA A 839 16.43 32.32 9.86
C ALA A 839 15.62 33.03 10.95
N ASN A 840 15.92 34.30 11.23
CA ASN A 840 15.17 35.11 12.19
C ASN A 840 13.79 35.55 11.67
N GLN A 841 13.62 35.71 10.36
CA GLN A 841 12.32 35.97 9.74
C GLN A 841 11.40 34.75 9.82
N ILE A 842 11.95 33.55 9.59
CA ILE A 842 11.18 32.30 9.49
C ILE A 842 10.90 31.65 10.85
N ALA A 843 11.79 31.82 11.83
CA ALA A 843 11.66 31.15 13.13
C ALA A 843 10.31 31.35 13.86
N PRO A 844 9.67 32.55 13.85
CA PRO A 844 8.37 32.74 14.47
C PRO A 844 7.30 31.80 13.92
N ASP A 845 7.28 31.56 12.61
CA ASP A 845 6.28 30.72 11.94
C ASP A 845 6.44 29.25 12.32
N ILE A 846 7.66 28.79 12.58
CA ILE A 846 7.94 27.41 13.01
C ILE A 846 7.53 27.17 14.47
N MET A 847 7.57 28.21 15.32
CA MET A 847 7.39 28.05 16.76
C MET A 847 5.91 27.88 17.18
N GLU A 848 4.93 28.12 16.28
CA GLU A 848 3.46 27.93 16.34
C GLU A 848 2.71 28.29 17.66
N THR A 849 3.38 28.74 18.73
CA THR A 849 2.80 28.95 20.06
C THR A 849 3.29 30.24 20.70
N GLU A 850 2.36 31.12 21.06
CA GLU A 850 2.62 32.42 21.71
C GLU A 850 3.26 32.30 23.11
N SER A 851 3.32 31.10 23.71
CA SER A 851 3.67 30.95 25.12
C SER A 851 5.11 30.58 25.45
N VAL A 852 5.93 30.11 24.50
CA VAL A 852 7.38 29.91 24.75
C VAL A 852 8.22 30.04 23.47
N HIS A 853 8.88 31.18 23.26
CA HIS A 853 9.97 31.37 22.27
C HIS A 853 11.25 30.61 22.68
N SER A 854 11.16 29.30 22.88
CA SER A 854 12.32 28.47 23.26
C SER A 854 12.99 27.86 22.03
N LEU A 855 14.30 27.68 22.15
CA LEU A 855 15.08 26.91 21.19
C LEU A 855 14.57 25.45 21.07
N GLU A 856 14.00 24.90 22.15
CA GLU A 856 13.37 23.58 22.14
C GLU A 856 12.18 23.52 21.17
N SER A 857 11.30 24.54 21.16
CA SER A 857 10.17 24.61 20.22
C SER A 857 10.64 24.64 18.76
N LEU A 858 11.68 25.44 18.45
CA LEU A 858 12.24 25.53 17.10
C LEU A 858 12.88 24.22 16.65
N VAL A 859 13.68 23.61 17.52
CA VAL A 859 14.33 22.31 17.27
C VAL A 859 13.30 21.22 17.09
N MET A 860 12.25 21.19 17.91
CA MET A 860 11.17 20.21 17.80
C MET A 860 10.38 20.39 16.50
N GLY A 861 10.01 21.63 16.14
CA GLY A 861 9.29 21.92 14.89
C GLY A 861 10.11 21.57 13.63
N LEU A 862 11.41 21.84 13.65
CA LEU A 862 12.29 21.51 12.52
C LEU A 862 12.68 20.03 12.49
N SER A 863 12.88 19.36 13.62
CA SER A 863 13.37 17.98 13.64
C SER A 863 12.33 16.94 13.21
N THR A 864 11.04 17.24 13.40
CA THR A 864 9.95 16.40 12.90
C THR A 864 9.88 16.40 11.38
N THR A 865 10.31 17.50 10.75
CA THR A 865 10.14 17.72 9.31
C THR A 865 11.47 17.54 8.56
N MET A 866 12.57 18.04 9.13
CA MET A 866 13.89 18.20 8.51
C MET A 866 15.07 18.08 9.49
N PRO A 867 15.35 16.90 10.03
CA PRO A 867 16.40 16.71 11.03
C PRO A 867 17.80 17.19 10.59
N PHE A 868 18.13 17.09 9.30
CA PHE A 868 19.42 17.54 8.75
C PHE A 868 19.54 19.06 8.60
N PHE A 869 18.42 19.75 8.44
CA PHE A 869 18.37 21.21 8.27
C PHE A 869 18.42 21.95 9.61
N VAL A 870 17.94 21.31 10.69
CA VAL A 870 17.86 21.88 12.05
C VAL A 870 19.18 22.55 12.45
N GLY A 871 20.31 21.89 12.22
CA GLY A 871 21.62 22.41 12.63
C GLY A 871 21.98 23.73 11.93
N ASN A 872 21.86 23.80 10.61
CA ASN A 872 22.20 25.01 9.84
C ASN A 872 21.24 26.15 10.20
N PHE A 873 19.94 25.88 10.28
CA PHE A 873 18.94 26.89 10.60
C PHE A 873 19.08 27.44 12.02
N VAL A 874 19.25 26.55 13.01
CA VAL A 874 19.44 26.96 14.41
C VAL A 874 20.72 27.76 14.57
N SER A 875 21.79 27.41 13.85
CA SER A 875 23.03 28.18 13.83
C SER A 875 22.82 29.61 13.33
N ALA A 876 22.22 29.75 12.14
CA ALA A 876 21.92 31.06 11.56
C ALA A 876 20.97 31.89 12.45
N TRP A 877 19.92 31.26 12.97
CA TRP A 877 18.98 31.91 13.89
C TRP A 877 19.69 32.42 15.15
N MET A 878 20.58 31.60 15.72
CA MET A 878 21.36 31.99 16.89
C MET A 878 22.34 33.11 16.60
N GLU A 879 23.01 33.11 15.45
CA GLU A 879 23.85 34.24 15.01
C GLU A 879 23.03 35.53 14.96
N ALA A 880 21.79 35.47 14.46
CA ALA A 880 20.88 36.62 14.44
C ALA A 880 20.50 37.11 15.84
N GLN A 881 20.28 36.19 16.79
CA GLN A 881 20.00 36.55 18.18
C GLN A 881 21.26 37.09 18.90
N ALA A 882 22.44 36.59 18.55
CA ALA A 882 23.73 37.03 19.07
C ALA A 882 24.06 38.45 18.62
N ILE A 883 23.69 38.85 17.41
CA ILE A 883 23.83 40.24 16.93
C ILE A 883 22.97 41.21 17.76
N LYS A 884 21.86 40.74 18.35
CA LYS A 884 20.94 41.55 19.18
C LYS A 884 21.26 41.55 20.68
N SER A 885 22.09 40.63 21.16
CA SER A 885 22.33 40.37 22.60
C SER A 885 23.84 40.34 22.92
N ASN A 886 24.24 40.48 24.19
CA ASN A 886 25.66 40.32 24.56
C ASN A 886 26.07 38.82 24.46
N GLU A 887 27.28 38.52 23.99
CA GLU A 887 27.80 37.15 23.79
C GLU A 887 27.72 36.30 25.07
N ASP A 888 27.94 36.92 26.25
CA ASP A 888 27.81 36.28 27.56
C ASP A 888 26.36 35.93 27.92
N GLN A 889 25.39 36.75 27.50
CA GLN A 889 23.97 36.48 27.71
C GLN A 889 23.49 35.33 26.83
N LEU A 890 23.97 35.25 25.59
CA LEU A 890 23.65 34.14 24.68
C LEU A 890 24.22 32.81 25.20
N ARG A 891 25.47 32.79 25.68
CA ARG A 891 26.06 31.59 26.32
C ARG A 891 25.29 31.15 27.56
N SER A 892 24.91 32.11 28.42
CA SER A 892 24.09 31.83 29.60
C SER A 892 22.71 31.28 29.22
N TYR A 893 22.10 31.83 28.17
CA TYR A 893 20.83 31.37 27.63
C TYR A 893 20.93 29.93 27.08
N LEU A 894 21.95 29.63 26.27
CA LEU A 894 22.19 28.29 25.72
C LEU A 894 22.44 27.25 26.82
N CYS A 895 23.24 27.58 27.83
CA CYS A 895 23.44 26.70 28.98
C CYS A 895 22.11 26.43 29.70
N SER A 896 21.30 27.47 29.92
CA SER A 896 20.01 27.32 30.61
C SER A 896 18.93 26.58 29.81
N GLN A 897 18.96 26.67 28.48
CA GLN A 897 17.91 26.11 27.61
C GLN A 897 18.26 24.74 27.03
N LEU A 898 19.54 24.44 26.80
CA LEU A 898 19.99 23.15 26.26
C LEU A 898 20.63 22.28 27.34
N CYS A 899 21.57 22.82 28.12
CA CYS A 899 22.37 22.03 29.04
C CYS A 899 21.62 21.71 30.33
N ASP A 900 20.91 22.67 30.93
CA ASP A 900 20.22 22.45 32.20
C ASP A 900 19.06 21.43 32.12
N PRO A 901 18.21 21.41 31.07
CA PRO A 901 17.19 20.39 30.92
C PRO A 901 17.75 18.99 30.61
N LEU A 902 18.84 18.92 29.83
CA LEU A 902 19.54 17.66 29.55
C LEU A 902 20.23 17.12 30.81
N LYS A 903 20.86 18.00 31.59
CA LYS A 903 21.51 17.66 32.86
C LYS A 903 20.48 17.21 33.88
N LYS A 904 19.36 17.92 34.03
CA LYS A 904 18.25 17.54 34.90
C LYS A 904 17.61 16.22 34.48
N ARG A 905 17.37 15.99 33.18
CA ARG A 905 16.87 14.69 32.69
C ARG A 905 17.88 13.56 32.92
N ALA A 906 19.18 13.82 32.79
CA ALA A 906 20.22 12.84 33.09
C ALA A 906 20.27 12.52 34.60
N GLU A 907 20.17 13.54 35.46
CA GLU A 907 20.09 13.40 36.92
C GLU A 907 18.82 12.63 37.34
N ASP A 908 17.64 13.02 36.84
CA ASP A 908 16.35 12.34 37.07
C ASP A 908 16.37 10.87 36.60
N PHE A 909 17.15 10.56 35.56
CA PHE A 909 17.29 9.22 34.99
C PHE A 909 18.32 8.37 35.75
N CYS A 910 19.45 8.94 36.15
CA CYS A 910 20.45 8.32 37.02
C CYS A 910 19.87 7.97 38.40
N ASP A 911 18.98 8.80 38.94
CA ASP A 911 18.29 8.54 40.20
C ASP A 911 17.23 7.43 40.09
N GLN A 912 16.61 7.25 38.91
CA GLN A 912 15.64 6.17 38.67
C GLN A 912 16.29 4.83 38.30
N TYR A 913 17.52 4.84 37.79
CA TYR A 913 18.24 3.67 37.31
C TYR A 913 19.74 3.76 37.63
N PRO A 914 20.20 3.31 38.82
CA PRO A 914 21.62 3.20 39.08
C PRO A 914 22.15 2.01 38.27
N ILE A 915 22.76 2.27 37.11
CA ILE A 915 23.25 1.19 36.22
C ILE A 915 24.74 1.37 35.94
N GLU A 916 25.51 0.37 36.35
CA GLU A 916 26.72 -0.04 35.64
C GLU A 916 26.33 -0.59 34.26
N GLY A 917 26.49 0.21 33.19
CA GLY A 917 26.52 -0.25 31.79
C GLY A 917 25.26 -0.05 30.92
N SER A 918 25.41 0.82 29.91
CA SER A 918 24.68 0.92 28.60
C SER A 918 23.18 1.25 28.55
N HIS A 919 22.81 2.10 27.57
CA HIS A 919 21.44 2.57 27.32
C HIS A 919 20.51 1.49 26.71
N PRO A 920 19.28 1.27 27.21
CA PRO A 920 18.44 0.11 26.83
C PRO A 920 17.83 0.16 25.42
N LEU A 921 17.75 1.34 24.78
CA LEU A 921 17.34 1.47 23.37
C LEU A 921 18.52 1.50 22.39
N VAL A 922 19.75 1.63 22.91
CA VAL A 922 20.98 1.70 22.11
C VAL A 922 22.10 0.98 22.89
N PRO A 923 22.06 -0.37 22.98
CA PRO A 923 22.88 -1.15 23.93
C PRO A 923 24.39 -1.09 23.68
N TRP A 924 24.83 -0.48 22.57
CA TRP A 924 26.23 -0.25 22.21
C TRP A 924 26.74 1.14 22.59
N LEU A 925 25.89 2.02 23.16
CA LEU A 925 26.26 3.38 23.54
C LEU A 925 26.31 3.51 25.09
N PRO A 926 27.50 3.71 25.69
CA PRO A 926 27.62 3.99 27.12
C PRO A 926 27.18 5.44 27.39
N PHE A 927 26.20 5.62 28.28
CA PHE A 927 25.65 6.92 28.70
C PHE A 927 26.07 7.15 30.16
N ASP A 928 27.37 7.32 30.39
CA ASP A 928 27.92 7.63 31.71
C ASP A 928 28.21 9.13 31.84
N GLU A 929 28.51 9.58 33.07
CA GLU A 929 28.89 10.97 33.38
C GLU A 929 30.06 11.43 32.49
N ALA A 930 31.00 10.53 32.19
CA ALA A 930 32.12 10.78 31.29
C ALA A 930 31.68 11.03 29.83
N TYR A 931 30.61 10.39 29.34
CA TYR A 931 30.03 10.63 28.02
C TYR A 931 29.34 11.98 27.92
N VAL A 932 28.62 12.38 28.96
CA VAL A 932 28.00 13.71 29.07
C VAL A 932 29.07 14.80 29.19
N GLU A 933 30.11 14.57 30.01
CA GLU A 933 31.28 15.45 30.06
C GLU A 933 32.06 15.46 28.74
N THR A 934 32.08 14.36 27.98
CA THR A 934 32.68 14.29 26.65
C THR A 934 31.88 15.11 25.64
N LEU A 935 30.55 15.09 25.68
CA LEU A 935 29.70 15.96 24.87
C LEU A 935 29.88 17.44 25.22
N ILE A 936 29.99 17.77 26.50
CA ILE A 936 30.29 19.12 27.00
C ILE A 936 31.71 19.54 26.57
N SER A 937 32.69 18.65 26.66
CA SER A 937 34.07 18.84 26.21
C SER A 937 34.16 19.02 24.69
N TYR A 938 33.40 18.23 23.90
CA TYR A 938 33.34 18.35 22.44
C TYR A 938 32.68 19.65 22.00
N ALA A 939 31.62 20.10 22.70
CA ALA A 939 31.04 21.43 22.51
C ALA A 939 32.01 22.57 22.88
N SER A 940 33.07 22.26 23.63
CA SER A 940 34.08 23.20 24.12
C SER A 940 35.40 23.18 23.33
N GLN A 941 35.59 22.27 22.35
CA GLN A 941 36.85 22.09 21.64
C GLN A 941 36.83 22.60 20.18
N PRO A 942 37.92 23.22 19.68
CA PRO A 942 38.00 23.71 18.30
C PRO A 942 38.44 22.59 17.34
N THR A 943 37.72 22.49 16.22
CA THR A 943 38.00 21.72 14.97
C THR A 943 37.77 20.21 15.00
N TYR A 944 36.98 19.70 14.03
CA TYR A 944 37.41 18.64 13.11
C TYR A 944 36.51 18.59 11.86
N SER A 945 37.14 18.56 10.69
CA SER A 945 36.56 18.36 9.38
C SER A 945 36.47 16.87 9.04
N GLY A 946 35.30 16.39 8.64
CA GLY A 946 35.18 15.08 7.98
C GLY A 946 34.17 14.14 8.60
N CYS A 947 32.88 14.41 8.37
CA CYS A 947 31.86 13.37 8.33
C CYS A 947 30.97 13.66 7.11
N GLY A 948 31.14 12.85 6.06
CA GLY A 948 30.30 12.91 4.87
C GLY A 948 28.90 12.37 5.15
N ALA A 949 27.92 12.97 4.46
CA ALA A 949 26.47 12.81 4.62
C ALA A 949 25.87 11.42 4.30
N GLY A 950 26.67 10.34 4.31
CA GLY A 950 26.30 9.07 3.69
C GLY A 950 25.50 8.06 4.52
N ASN A 951 25.42 8.16 5.86
CA ASN A 951 24.99 7.03 6.70
C ASN A 951 23.97 7.33 7.82
N PHE A 952 23.23 8.45 7.79
CA PHE A 952 22.54 8.97 8.99
C PHE A 952 21.02 8.77 9.09
N GLU A 953 20.34 8.16 8.11
CA GLU A 953 18.88 7.97 8.15
C GLU A 953 18.38 7.02 9.25
N ALA A 954 19.27 6.31 9.96
CA ALA A 954 18.90 5.37 11.02
C ALA A 954 18.74 5.99 12.43
N SER A 955 18.78 7.31 12.60
CA SER A 955 18.92 7.94 13.94
C SER A 955 17.70 8.76 14.37
N HIS A 956 16.70 8.09 14.96
CA HIS A 956 15.46 8.68 15.49
C HIS A 956 15.51 9.05 17.01
N ASN A 957 16.70 9.19 17.61
CA ASN A 957 16.83 9.55 19.03
C ASN A 957 17.25 11.01 19.23
N GLN A 958 16.51 11.74 20.07
CA GLN A 958 16.75 13.15 20.46
C GLN A 958 18.21 13.44 20.89
N SER A 959 18.94 12.44 21.39
CA SER A 959 20.36 12.52 21.75
C SER A 959 21.29 12.84 20.56
N GLU A 960 21.07 12.27 19.38
CA GLU A 960 21.92 12.50 18.18
C GLU A 960 21.59 13.86 17.53
N LEU A 961 20.33 14.29 17.58
CA LEU A 961 19.89 15.63 17.17
C LEU A 961 20.57 16.73 18.02
N CYS A 962 20.67 16.52 19.34
CA CYS A 962 21.45 17.40 20.22
C CYS A 962 22.94 17.42 19.86
N ARG A 963 23.53 16.31 19.40
CA ARG A 963 24.92 16.28 18.89
C ARG A 963 25.09 17.04 17.58
N LEU A 964 24.12 16.93 16.68
CA LEU A 964 24.12 17.64 15.40
C LEU A 964 24.02 19.16 15.61
N ILE A 965 23.13 19.58 16.51
CA ILE A 965 22.98 20.98 16.94
C ILE A 965 24.27 21.46 17.61
N ALA A 966 24.83 20.69 18.55
CA ALA A 966 26.09 21.05 19.21
C ALA A 966 27.28 21.15 18.23
N ALA A 967 27.37 20.25 17.25
CA ALA A 967 28.46 20.27 16.26
C ALA A 967 28.36 21.46 15.28
N GLN A 968 27.14 21.83 14.86
CA GLN A 968 26.91 22.96 13.97
C GLN A 968 27.06 24.32 14.67
N LEU A 969 26.61 24.45 15.93
CA LEU A 969 26.72 25.68 16.71
C LEU A 969 28.16 26.09 17.08
N VAL A 970 29.13 25.17 16.97
CA VAL A 970 30.55 25.44 17.22
C VAL A 970 31.25 26.05 15.98
N HIS A 971 30.67 25.94 14.79
CA HIS A 971 31.31 26.28 13.52
C HIS A 971 31.37 27.80 13.16
N PRO A 972 30.36 28.66 13.48
CA PRO A 972 30.35 30.05 13.01
C PRO A 972 31.18 31.03 13.81
N ALA A 973 31.54 30.70 15.05
CA ALA A 973 32.32 31.58 15.95
C ALA A 973 33.75 31.89 15.45
N LYS A 974 34.17 31.38 14.29
CA LYS A 974 35.50 31.58 13.71
C LYS A 974 35.57 32.56 12.54
N ASN A 975 34.51 32.73 11.73
CA ASN A 975 34.61 33.58 10.53
C ASN A 975 34.49 35.08 10.83
N ALA A 976 33.87 35.46 11.95
CA ALA A 976 33.81 36.86 12.40
C ALA A 976 35.17 37.42 12.86
N ARG A 977 36.19 36.58 13.11
CA ARG A 977 37.52 37.03 13.58
C ARG A 977 38.61 37.12 12.48
N CYS A 978 38.34 36.69 11.24
CA CYS A 978 39.37 36.67 10.19
C CYS A 978 39.33 37.85 9.18
N GLN A 979 38.45 38.84 9.32
CA GLN A 979 38.39 39.99 8.41
C GLN A 979 38.88 41.33 8.99
N GLN A 980 39.47 41.36 10.19
CA GLN A 980 40.10 42.59 10.70
C GLN A 980 41.53 42.35 11.19
N THR A 981 42.46 43.14 10.65
CA THR A 981 43.91 43.24 10.92
C THR A 981 44.75 42.09 10.32
N VAL A 982 45.76 42.30 9.46
CA VAL A 982 46.89 43.25 9.56
C VAL A 982 47.43 43.60 8.16
N HIS A 983 47.48 44.91 7.85
CA HIS A 983 48.48 45.49 6.96
C HIS A 983 49.76 45.76 7.79
N ALA A 984 50.89 45.16 7.40
CA ALA A 984 52.22 45.80 7.46
C ALA A 984 53.23 44.96 6.63
N PRO A 985 54.04 45.59 5.77
CA PRO A 985 54.96 44.90 4.87
C PRO A 985 56.33 44.71 5.54
N CYS A 986 57.00 43.59 5.26
CA CYS A 986 58.42 43.44 5.57
C CYS A 986 59.17 42.87 4.36
N ASN A 987 60.02 43.73 3.80
CA ASN A 987 61.08 43.41 2.84
C ASN A 987 61.91 42.19 3.29
N ARG A 988 62.32 41.36 2.34
CA ARG A 988 63.74 41.02 2.12
C ARG A 988 63.97 40.20 0.85
N ASP A 989 64.89 40.75 0.05
CA ASP A 989 65.74 40.14 -0.98
C ASP A 989 65.95 38.62 -0.87
N LYS A 990 65.58 37.88 -1.93
CA LYS A 990 66.48 37.14 -2.83
C LYS A 990 65.71 36.39 -3.91
#